data_AF-A0A7I9VHJ6-F1
#
_entry.id   AF-A0A7I9VHJ6-F1
#
_cell.length_a   1.000
_cell.length_b   1.000
_cell.length_c   1.000
_cell.angle_alpha   90.00
_cell.angle_beta   90.00
_cell.angle_gamma   90.00
#
_symmetry.space_group_name_H-M   'P 1'
#
loop_
_entity.id
_entity.type
_entity.pdbx_description
1 polymer ?
#
loop_
_entity_poly.entity_id
_entity_poly.type
_entity_poly.pdbx_seq_one_letter_code
_entity_poly.pdbx_strand_id
1 'polypeptide(L)'
;MRHEVTNALRGALAVVVVLGASSALASAAKPGPRQDVPAAAEMPEPRTLEGYVEQEKEFHAFLKKNHPLFKYEQEGRLVGKYQISDREEEFVEFGGGKEYEKENNRQASITYRLGQESILDLPNRFVGSKKCGECHPVQYEKWLRSRHNLVVRFPDEVTEAPDLTKNLYGQASVLPDGITPDMVYAVIGTPRTKYGFLDAWLVRGTYHVEGGTLRDRTGTLVAGGNQSSRTWAESITPEVAKTIASYVPGFPTKLEDFGDNGSGRWGMTSYGAKNRKSMLFQPASSYCEVCHSFKFDFKSQAELLAALGNPAELRKHTINKGISCEECHGAGAHLLGARGVSESNCERCHQRFAWYKDDAAKDPKRGFNAYFKSRCPSCGTEGSQSYYTAHSDKGMRCGTCHDPHEVTANDWKDPYTVPGLKKQCQDCHKDQLAFFGKNDVHGANRCTSCHMPVMMSCENFGTIQFPDHGGFDTQRTSHIWKILVDPEAKTLNPPPGKARDDKTVPWRLAKKDGKPYLDLMWSCGRTSWGDSSLAQAGGCHSAAISKLPQELHFKSQRQIYDKVMTWQQPVKDGLKQAKGELAAARKALGAAKQPKAKLAQVQLMVNQAQEIVDAVQRDGSWGVHAPAYTLQRVKEAQLLAEGARATLSGKEKLATR
;
A
#
# COMPACT_ATOMS: atom_id res chain seq x y z
N MET A 1 -34.04 6.33 -41.83
CA MET A 1 -34.69 7.55 -42.36
C MET A 1 -33.62 8.62 -42.49
N ARG A 2 -33.45 9.10 -43.72
CA ARG A 2 -32.43 10.06 -44.15
C ARG A 2 -32.88 11.47 -43.80
N HIS A 3 -31.95 12.36 -43.48
CA HIS A 3 -31.88 13.64 -44.17
C HIS A 3 -30.44 14.17 -44.24
N GLU A 4 -30.13 14.58 -45.46
CA GLU A 4 -28.88 15.04 -46.06
C GLU A 4 -28.73 16.58 -45.93
N VAL A 5 -27.50 17.09 -45.71
CA VAL A 5 -26.63 17.86 -46.67
C VAL A 5 -27.01 19.36 -46.73
N THR A 6 -26.12 20.33 -46.48
CA THR A 6 -25.10 20.86 -47.42
C THR A 6 -24.03 21.79 -46.77
N ASN A 7 -22.77 21.59 -47.18
CA ASN A 7 -21.71 22.51 -47.66
C ASN A 7 -21.17 23.73 -46.88
N ALA A 8 -19.89 23.58 -46.47
CA ALA A 8 -18.67 24.29 -46.90
C ALA A 8 -18.65 25.82 -47.09
N LEU A 9 -17.69 26.52 -46.44
CA LEU A 9 -16.48 27.09 -47.09
C LEU A 9 -15.50 27.72 -46.08
N ARG A 10 -14.26 27.89 -46.56
CA ARG A 10 -13.00 28.31 -45.91
C ARG A 10 -12.97 29.78 -45.47
N GLY A 11 -12.08 30.11 -44.53
CA GLY A 11 -11.50 31.45 -44.40
C GLY A 11 -10.78 31.72 -43.08
N ALA A 12 -9.47 31.52 -43.05
CA ALA A 12 -8.60 32.03 -41.98
C ALA A 12 -8.28 33.50 -42.25
N LEU A 13 -8.38 34.37 -41.24
CA LEU A 13 -7.78 35.70 -41.27
C LEU A 13 -7.18 36.05 -39.90
N ALA A 14 -5.89 36.33 -39.91
CA ALA A 14 -5.11 36.82 -38.78
C ALA A 14 -5.43 38.31 -38.53
N VAL A 15 -5.55 38.71 -37.26
CA VAL A 15 -5.65 40.11 -36.85
C VAL A 15 -4.34 40.52 -36.22
N VAL A 16 -3.63 41.41 -36.92
CA VAL A 16 -2.48 42.18 -36.44
C VAL A 16 -3.02 43.41 -35.69
N VAL A 17 -2.61 43.60 -34.44
CA VAL A 17 -2.88 44.84 -33.70
C VAL A 17 -1.63 45.71 -33.71
N VAL A 18 -1.79 46.92 -34.25
CA VAL A 18 -0.79 47.96 -34.41
C VAL A 18 -0.64 48.77 -33.11
N LEU A 19 0.61 48.99 -32.70
CA LEU A 19 1.01 49.90 -31.64
C LEU A 19 0.84 51.36 -32.10
N GLY A 20 0.03 52.14 -31.37
CA GLY A 20 -0.07 53.59 -31.50
C GLY A 20 0.31 54.27 -30.20
N ALA A 21 1.47 54.93 -30.18
CA ALA A 21 1.89 55.81 -29.11
C ALA A 21 1.11 57.13 -29.17
N SER A 22 0.66 57.64 -28.03
CA SER A 22 0.18 59.01 -27.89
C SER A 22 0.59 59.54 -26.53
N SER A 23 1.58 60.42 -26.57
CA SER A 23 2.09 61.22 -25.46
C SER A 23 1.16 62.40 -25.19
N ALA A 24 0.61 62.48 -23.98
CA ALA A 24 0.01 63.69 -23.45
C ALA A 24 0.59 63.95 -22.05
N LEU A 25 1.29 65.06 -21.91
CA LEU A 25 1.83 65.61 -20.67
C LEU A 25 0.69 66.01 -19.74
N ALA A 26 0.70 65.49 -18.51
CA ALA A 26 -0.11 65.98 -17.41
C ALA A 26 0.78 66.21 -16.17
N SER A 27 0.53 67.36 -15.55
CA SER A 27 1.25 68.05 -14.49
C SER A 27 1.67 67.20 -13.28
N ALA A 28 2.89 67.45 -12.79
CA ALA A 28 3.49 66.83 -11.63
C ALA A 28 2.82 67.27 -10.32
N ALA A 29 2.05 66.38 -9.70
CA ALA A 29 1.70 66.46 -8.29
C ALA A 29 2.77 65.72 -7.46
N LYS A 30 3.28 66.36 -6.41
CA LYS A 30 4.27 65.78 -5.49
C LYS A 30 3.71 64.49 -4.86
N PRO A 31 4.44 63.36 -4.86
CA PRO A 31 4.01 62.18 -4.12
C PRO A 31 4.10 62.47 -2.62
N GLY A 32 3.00 62.26 -1.89
CA GLY A 32 3.01 62.17 -0.44
C GLY A 32 3.87 60.98 0.03
N PRO A 33 4.27 60.95 1.31
CA PRO A 33 5.15 59.90 1.81
C PRO A 33 4.50 58.53 1.55
N ARG A 34 5.24 57.66 0.85
CA ARG A 34 4.89 56.23 0.76
C ARG A 34 4.77 55.72 2.19
N GLN A 35 3.59 55.26 2.57
CA GLN A 35 3.49 54.33 3.67
C GLN A 35 4.28 53.09 3.24
N ASP A 36 5.30 52.74 4.01
CA ASP A 36 6.05 51.51 3.84
C ASP A 36 5.07 50.34 3.96
N VAL A 37 4.69 49.79 2.81
CA VAL A 37 4.11 48.44 2.75
C VAL A 37 5.22 47.53 3.27
N PRO A 38 5.01 46.77 4.37
CA PRO A 38 6.01 45.83 4.83
C PRO A 38 6.37 44.92 3.67
N ALA A 39 7.67 44.85 3.35
CA ALA A 39 8.16 43.90 2.36
C ALA A 39 7.59 42.52 2.70
N ALA A 40 6.97 41.86 1.71
CA ALA A 40 6.58 40.47 1.85
C ALA A 40 7.81 39.72 2.36
N ALA A 41 7.71 39.11 3.55
CA ALA A 41 8.80 38.35 4.13
C ALA A 41 9.38 37.44 3.05
N GLU A 42 10.68 37.57 2.78
CA GLU A 42 11.38 36.76 1.78
C GLU A 42 10.97 35.29 1.97
N MET A 43 10.53 34.66 0.90
CA MET A 43 10.30 33.23 0.90
C MET A 43 11.65 32.58 1.19
N PRO A 44 11.79 31.79 2.28
CA PRO A 44 13.06 31.15 2.58
C PRO A 44 13.49 30.30 1.39
N GLU A 45 14.79 30.23 1.14
CA GLU A 45 15.34 29.33 0.12
C GLU A 45 14.79 27.91 0.30
N PRO A 46 14.51 27.16 -0.78
CA PRO A 46 14.04 25.80 -0.67
C PRO A 46 15.01 24.94 0.15
N ARG A 47 14.53 24.30 1.21
CA ARG A 47 15.35 23.40 2.04
C ARG A 47 15.67 22.11 1.30
N THR A 48 16.95 21.77 1.20
CA THR A 48 17.44 20.50 0.64
C THR A 48 17.36 19.36 1.66
N LEU A 49 17.69 18.13 1.23
CA LEU A 49 17.77 16.97 2.11
C LEU A 49 18.68 17.20 3.32
N GLU A 50 19.90 17.71 3.08
CA GLU A 50 20.90 18.01 4.11
C GLU A 50 20.40 19.10 5.05
N GLY A 51 19.68 20.10 4.51
CA GLY A 51 19.06 21.13 5.34
C GLY A 51 18.06 20.57 6.35
N TYR A 52 17.35 19.48 6.03
CA TYR A 52 16.48 18.80 7.01
C TYR A 52 17.29 18.02 8.04
N VAL A 53 18.39 17.37 7.65
CA VAL A 53 19.29 16.69 8.59
C VAL A 53 19.87 17.68 9.61
N GLU A 54 20.38 18.81 9.13
CA GLU A 54 20.96 19.85 9.99
C GLU A 54 19.95 20.46 10.96
N GLN A 55 18.72 20.72 10.49
CA GLN A 55 17.66 21.31 11.32
C GLN A 55 17.35 20.47 12.58
N GLU A 56 17.45 19.15 12.50
CA GLU A 56 17.04 18.26 13.59
C GLU A 56 18.04 18.23 14.76
N LYS A 57 19.29 18.64 14.55
CA LYS A 57 20.37 18.51 15.54
C LYS A 57 20.06 19.21 16.86
N GLU A 58 19.48 20.41 16.81
CA GLU A 58 19.09 21.16 18.01
C GLU A 58 17.99 20.45 18.79
N PHE A 59 16.97 19.94 18.09
CA PHE A 59 15.88 19.17 18.68
C PHE A 59 16.41 17.90 19.37
N HIS A 60 17.29 17.15 18.70
CA HIS A 60 17.94 15.98 19.30
C HIS A 60 18.79 16.32 20.52
N ALA A 61 19.54 17.43 20.48
CA ALA A 61 20.36 17.88 21.60
C ALA A 61 19.51 18.24 22.82
N PHE A 62 18.36 18.88 22.61
CA PHE A 62 17.40 19.14 23.68
C PHE A 62 16.87 17.83 24.27
N LEU A 63 16.44 16.89 23.43
CA LEU A 63 15.87 15.62 23.88
C LEU A 63 16.86 14.78 24.69
N LYS A 64 18.14 14.73 24.28
CA LYS A 64 19.21 14.04 25.02
C LYS A 64 19.39 14.55 26.45
N LYS A 65 19.11 15.83 26.69
CA LYS A 65 19.23 16.45 28.02
C LYS A 65 17.98 16.31 28.88
N ASN A 66 16.80 16.23 28.25
CA ASN A 66 15.52 16.41 28.95
C ASN A 66 14.63 15.16 28.99
N HIS A 67 14.84 14.18 28.11
CA HIS A 67 13.96 13.02 28.03
C HIS A 67 14.14 12.06 29.23
N PRO A 68 13.06 11.54 29.85
CA PRO A 68 13.15 10.65 31.02
C PRO A 68 14.01 9.40 30.84
N LEU A 69 14.06 8.83 29.63
CA LEU A 69 14.86 7.62 29.33
C LEU A 69 16.30 7.72 29.83
N PHE A 70 16.98 8.86 29.65
CA PHE A 70 18.36 9.04 30.09
C PHE A 70 18.50 9.08 31.62
N LYS A 71 17.46 9.49 32.33
CA LYS A 71 17.41 9.40 33.79
C LYS A 71 17.25 7.95 34.24
N TYR A 72 16.39 7.16 33.59
CA TYR A 72 16.29 5.72 33.87
C TYR A 72 17.63 5.01 33.61
N GLU A 73 18.35 5.38 32.56
CA GLU A 73 19.69 4.85 32.28
C GLU A 73 20.68 5.18 33.40
N GLN A 74 20.82 6.45 33.76
CA GLN A 74 21.74 6.92 34.80
C GLN A 74 21.50 6.23 36.15
N GLU A 75 20.24 5.90 36.45
CA GLU A 75 19.84 5.23 37.69
C GLU A 75 19.89 3.69 37.59
N GLY A 76 20.34 3.12 36.47
CA GLY A 76 20.42 1.66 36.27
C GLY A 76 19.04 0.98 36.12
N ARG A 77 17.99 1.74 35.81
CA ARG A 77 16.59 1.27 35.67
C ARG A 77 16.14 1.16 34.21
N LEU A 78 17.09 1.02 33.28
CA LEU A 78 16.85 0.84 31.86
C LEU A 78 17.17 -0.60 31.43
N VAL A 79 16.19 -1.33 30.89
CA VAL A 79 16.37 -2.68 30.35
C VAL A 79 16.34 -2.66 28.83
N GLY A 80 17.49 -2.99 28.24
CA GLY A 80 17.72 -2.98 26.79
C GLY A 80 18.51 -1.74 26.34
N LYS A 81 19.29 -1.90 25.27
CA LYS A 81 20.15 -0.84 24.72
C LYS A 81 19.36 0.07 23.79
N TYR A 82 19.42 1.37 23.99
CA TYR A 82 18.86 2.30 23.00
C TYR A 82 19.87 2.55 21.86
N GLN A 83 19.34 2.82 20.67
CA GLN A 83 20.08 3.35 19.52
C GLN A 83 19.43 4.68 19.12
N ILE A 84 20.23 5.72 18.92
CA ILE A 84 19.73 6.97 18.36
C ILE A 84 19.38 6.74 16.90
N SER A 85 18.17 7.17 16.50
CA SER A 85 17.73 7.14 15.12
C SER A 85 17.20 8.52 14.73
N ASP A 86 17.92 9.17 13.83
CA ASP A 86 17.71 10.55 13.38
C ASP A 86 17.47 10.60 11.85
N ARG A 87 17.35 11.81 11.28
CA ARG A 87 17.17 11.99 9.84
C ARG A 87 18.38 11.55 9.01
N GLU A 88 19.58 11.51 9.56
CA GLU A 88 20.73 10.97 8.80
C GLU A 88 20.49 9.47 8.56
N GLU A 89 20.18 8.72 9.62
CA GLU A 89 19.87 7.29 9.47
C GLU A 89 18.62 7.08 8.58
N GLU A 90 17.52 7.79 8.86
CA GLU A 90 16.21 7.51 8.24
C GLU A 90 16.05 8.14 6.84
N PHE A 91 16.52 9.37 6.61
CA PHE A 91 16.33 10.06 5.33
C PHE A 91 17.49 9.83 4.36
N VAL A 92 18.71 9.62 4.84
CA VAL A 92 19.92 9.52 4.01
C VAL A 92 20.37 8.07 3.85
N GLU A 93 20.64 7.36 4.96
CA GLU A 93 21.24 6.03 4.89
C GLU A 93 20.23 4.92 4.55
N PHE A 94 18.98 5.07 5.00
CA PHE A 94 17.94 4.05 4.93
C PHE A 94 17.61 3.58 3.50
N GLY A 95 17.12 2.34 3.39
CA GLY A 95 16.64 1.81 2.11
C GLY A 95 17.73 1.57 1.08
N GLY A 96 18.99 1.51 1.51
CA GLY A 96 20.15 1.37 0.64
C GLY A 96 20.72 2.71 0.14
N GLY A 97 20.35 3.84 0.73
CA GLY A 97 20.85 5.17 0.34
C GLY A 97 22.37 5.30 0.46
N LYS A 98 22.95 4.77 1.54
CA LYS A 98 24.41 4.73 1.74
C LYS A 98 25.15 3.92 0.66
N GLU A 99 24.60 2.76 0.30
CA GLU A 99 25.17 1.93 -0.77
C GLU A 99 24.96 2.58 -2.14
N TYR A 100 23.80 3.20 -2.37
CA TYR A 100 23.50 3.95 -3.58
C TYR A 100 24.49 5.08 -3.80
N GLU A 101 24.77 5.87 -2.76
CA GLU A 101 25.75 6.95 -2.82
C GLU A 101 27.14 6.43 -3.19
N LYS A 102 27.61 5.37 -2.51
CA LYS A 102 28.90 4.75 -2.79
C LYS A 102 29.03 4.29 -4.24
N GLU A 103 27.97 3.75 -4.83
CA GLU A 103 27.99 3.18 -6.18
C GLU A 103 27.72 4.22 -7.28
N ASN A 104 27.07 5.34 -6.96
CA ASN A 104 26.64 6.36 -7.94
C ASN A 104 27.27 7.74 -7.72
N ASN A 105 28.10 7.90 -6.69
CA ASN A 105 28.72 9.15 -6.26
C ASN A 105 27.70 10.30 -6.10
N ARG A 106 26.54 9.97 -5.52
CA ARG A 106 25.43 10.91 -5.32
C ARG A 106 24.50 10.43 -4.21
N GLN A 107 24.32 11.28 -3.20
CA GLN A 107 23.35 11.08 -2.12
C GLN A 107 21.92 11.00 -2.66
N ALA A 108 21.11 10.10 -2.11
CA ALA A 108 19.71 9.97 -2.47
C ALA A 108 18.89 9.46 -1.28
N SER A 109 17.82 10.19 -0.96
CA SER A 109 16.81 9.70 -0.02
C SER A 109 15.90 8.68 -0.71
N ILE A 110 16.12 7.40 -0.41
CA ILE A 110 15.45 6.30 -1.12
C ILE A 110 14.03 6.06 -0.59
N THR A 111 13.85 6.11 0.73
CA THR A 111 12.59 5.67 1.37
C THR A 111 11.82 6.81 2.03
N TYR A 112 12.45 7.57 2.93
CA TYR A 112 11.76 8.56 3.76
C TYR A 112 12.30 9.96 3.50
N ARG A 113 11.41 10.88 3.10
CA ARG A 113 11.70 12.31 3.02
C ARG A 113 10.43 13.12 3.15
N LEU A 114 10.58 14.40 3.48
CA LEU A 114 9.50 15.38 3.39
C LEU A 114 9.52 16.07 2.03
N GLY A 115 8.33 16.28 1.45
CA GLY A 115 8.15 17.15 0.29
C GLY A 115 7.65 18.56 0.66
N GLN A 116 7.45 18.81 1.96
CA GLN A 116 6.86 20.02 2.53
C GLN A 116 7.40 20.24 3.95
N GLU A 117 6.84 21.19 4.68
CA GLU A 117 7.26 21.61 6.01
C GLU A 117 7.34 20.48 7.05
N SER A 118 8.40 20.54 7.86
CA SER A 118 8.58 19.74 9.06
C SER A 118 7.76 20.30 10.23
N ILE A 119 7.52 19.49 11.26
CA ILE A 119 7.06 19.95 12.58
C ILE A 119 8.02 20.96 13.23
N LEU A 120 9.26 21.04 12.75
CA LEU A 120 10.29 22.00 13.19
C LEU A 120 10.28 23.29 12.35
N ASP A 121 9.33 23.47 11.43
CA ASP A 121 9.18 24.73 10.70
C ASP A 121 8.21 25.66 11.43
N LEU A 122 8.76 26.63 12.15
CA LEU A 122 8.02 27.59 12.97
C LEU A 122 8.51 29.02 12.73
N PRO A 123 7.60 30.00 12.56
CA PRO A 123 6.18 29.81 12.37
C PRO A 123 5.89 29.16 11.00
N ASN A 124 4.87 28.30 10.95
CA ASN A 124 4.33 27.78 9.69
C ASN A 124 3.07 28.53 9.24
N ARG A 125 2.56 28.16 8.06
CA ARG A 125 1.36 28.74 7.46
C ARG A 125 0.17 27.77 7.42
N PHE A 126 0.18 26.74 8.26
CA PHE A 126 -0.97 25.85 8.36
C PHE A 126 -2.15 26.60 8.97
N VAL A 127 -3.35 26.41 8.41
CA VAL A 127 -4.60 27.03 8.89
C VAL A 127 -5.54 26.03 9.55
N GLY A 128 -5.28 24.74 9.40
CA GLY A 128 -6.09 23.66 9.93
C GLY A 128 -7.15 23.19 8.94
N SER A 129 -7.33 21.87 8.84
CA SER A 129 -8.26 21.26 7.86
C SER A 129 -9.71 21.73 8.01
N LYS A 130 -10.12 22.11 9.23
CA LYS A 130 -11.46 22.69 9.49
C LYS A 130 -11.67 23.97 8.70
N LYS A 131 -10.65 24.81 8.52
CA LYS A 131 -10.70 26.02 7.70
C LYS A 131 -10.86 25.71 6.21
N CYS A 132 -10.19 24.67 5.72
CA CYS A 132 -10.42 24.20 4.36
C CYS A 132 -11.88 23.73 4.16
N GLY A 133 -12.45 23.05 5.18
CA GLY A 133 -13.82 22.56 5.17
C GLY A 133 -14.91 23.66 5.17
N GLU A 134 -14.61 24.89 5.58
CA GLU A 134 -15.54 26.02 5.50
C GLU A 134 -15.97 26.30 4.04
N CYS A 135 -15.05 26.12 3.07
CA CYS A 135 -15.33 26.30 1.64
C CYS A 135 -15.45 24.97 0.86
N HIS A 136 -14.87 23.88 1.38
CA HIS A 136 -14.83 22.57 0.72
C HIS A 136 -15.48 21.46 1.56
N PRO A 137 -16.77 21.59 1.94
CA PRO A 137 -17.41 20.68 2.88
C PRO A 137 -17.51 19.24 2.34
N VAL A 138 -17.69 19.05 1.03
CA VAL A 138 -17.81 17.71 0.44
C VAL A 138 -16.53 16.89 0.62
N GLN A 139 -15.37 17.50 0.35
CA GLN A 139 -14.07 16.87 0.54
C GLN A 139 -13.78 16.67 2.02
N TYR A 140 -14.09 17.67 2.84
CA TYR A 140 -13.88 17.65 4.28
C TYR A 140 -14.64 16.50 4.96
N GLU A 141 -15.93 16.32 4.68
CA GLU A 141 -16.74 15.25 5.27
C GLU A 141 -16.25 13.84 4.90
N LYS A 142 -15.82 13.64 3.65
CA LYS A 142 -15.18 12.38 3.22
C LYS A 142 -13.86 12.12 3.95
N TRP A 143 -13.03 13.15 4.04
CA TRP A 143 -11.73 13.07 4.69
C TRP A 143 -11.86 12.85 6.21
N LEU A 144 -12.81 13.52 6.86
CA LEU A 144 -13.01 13.51 8.31
C LEU A 144 -13.24 12.08 8.84
N ARG A 145 -14.02 11.27 8.11
CA ARG A 145 -14.28 9.87 8.45
C ARG A 145 -13.18 8.90 8.01
N SER A 146 -12.14 9.38 7.34
CA SER A 146 -11.08 8.53 6.80
C SER A 146 -9.97 8.23 7.81
N ARG A 147 -9.26 7.12 7.62
CA ARG A 147 -8.08 6.83 8.44
C ARG A 147 -6.91 7.78 8.19
N HIS A 148 -6.92 8.60 7.14
CA HIS A 148 -5.93 9.68 6.98
C HIS A 148 -6.08 10.72 8.09
N ASN A 149 -7.31 11.13 8.39
CA ASN A 149 -7.61 12.01 9.52
C ASN A 149 -7.34 11.31 10.86
N LEU A 150 -7.78 10.06 11.00
CA LEU A 150 -7.81 9.37 12.29
C LEU A 150 -6.50 8.67 12.69
N VAL A 151 -5.44 8.76 11.90
CA VAL A 151 -4.18 8.04 12.19
C VAL A 151 -3.38 8.66 13.33
N VAL A 152 -3.55 9.96 13.61
CA VAL A 152 -2.95 10.65 14.76
C VAL A 152 -4.09 11.22 15.58
N ARG A 153 -4.27 10.70 16.80
CA ARG A 153 -5.36 11.08 17.69
C ARG A 153 -4.84 11.37 19.09
N PHE A 154 -5.41 12.35 19.74
CA PHE A 154 -5.18 12.55 21.16
C PHE A 154 -5.85 11.42 21.96
N PRO A 155 -5.37 11.11 23.16
CA PRO A 155 -5.92 10.03 23.97
C PRO A 155 -7.45 10.06 24.15
N ASP A 156 -8.03 11.23 24.34
CA ASP A 156 -9.47 11.46 24.50
C ASP A 156 -10.28 11.25 23.20
N GLU A 157 -9.63 11.22 22.05
CA GLU A 157 -10.25 10.99 20.74
C GLU A 157 -10.26 9.51 20.33
N VAL A 158 -9.61 8.63 21.10
CA VAL A 158 -9.59 7.18 20.87
C VAL A 158 -10.84 6.53 21.47
N THR A 159 -11.99 6.92 20.93
CA THR A 159 -13.33 6.55 21.44
C THR A 159 -13.66 5.06 21.39
N GLU A 160 -12.94 4.27 20.61
CA GLU A 160 -13.06 2.82 20.58
C GLU A 160 -12.53 2.13 21.84
N ALA A 161 -11.74 2.83 22.65
CA ALA A 161 -11.09 2.31 23.84
C ALA A 161 -11.36 3.26 25.02
N PRO A 162 -12.44 3.03 25.81
CA PRO A 162 -12.81 3.92 26.92
C PRO A 162 -11.70 4.12 27.96
N ASP A 163 -10.84 3.10 28.15
CA ASP A 163 -9.61 3.19 28.93
C ASP A 163 -8.46 2.62 28.09
N LEU A 164 -7.49 3.48 27.75
CA LEU A 164 -6.37 3.12 26.88
C LEU A 164 -5.39 2.12 27.53
N THR A 165 -5.44 1.97 28.85
CA THR A 165 -4.57 1.09 29.62
C THR A 165 -5.19 -0.29 29.86
N LYS A 166 -6.47 -0.47 29.52
CA LYS A 166 -7.19 -1.74 29.66
C LYS A 166 -7.21 -2.49 28.35
N ASN A 167 -7.49 -3.79 28.47
CA ASN A 167 -7.59 -4.69 27.33
C ASN A 167 -8.70 -4.21 26.39
N LEU A 168 -8.35 -4.03 25.12
CA LEU A 168 -9.27 -3.70 24.04
C LEU A 168 -9.60 -4.94 23.21
N TYR A 169 -8.57 -5.65 22.77
CA TYR A 169 -8.68 -6.89 22.00
C TYR A 169 -7.91 -7.98 22.74
N GLY A 170 -8.57 -9.05 23.17
CA GLY A 170 -7.92 -10.11 23.95
C GLY A 170 -7.22 -9.54 25.19
N GLN A 171 -5.89 -9.63 25.23
CA GLN A 171 -5.07 -9.06 26.32
C GLN A 171 -4.43 -7.71 25.96
N ALA A 172 -4.48 -7.27 24.70
CA ALA A 172 -3.79 -6.06 24.26
C ALA A 172 -4.59 -4.80 24.62
N SER A 173 -3.92 -3.85 25.27
CA SER A 173 -4.39 -2.47 25.47
C SER A 173 -3.91 -1.57 24.33
N VAL A 174 -4.37 -0.31 24.28
CA VAL A 174 -3.87 0.68 23.32
C VAL A 174 -2.48 1.16 23.73
N LEU A 175 -2.33 1.50 25.01
CA LEU A 175 -1.07 1.90 25.63
C LEU A 175 -0.47 0.73 26.42
N PRO A 176 0.86 0.54 26.38
CA PRO A 176 1.50 -0.53 27.14
C PRO A 176 1.58 -0.20 28.64
N ASP A 177 2.01 -1.17 29.44
CA ASP A 177 2.09 -1.04 30.89
C ASP A 177 2.96 0.16 31.33
N GLY A 178 2.50 0.86 32.36
CA GLY A 178 3.16 2.02 32.94
C GLY A 178 3.18 3.28 32.06
N ILE A 179 2.54 3.26 30.88
CA ILE A 179 2.32 4.43 30.03
C ILE A 179 0.89 4.92 30.21
N THR A 180 0.74 6.15 30.71
CA THR A 180 -0.55 6.74 31.04
C THR A 180 -0.96 7.83 30.02
N PRO A 181 -2.26 8.03 29.76
CA PRO A 181 -2.75 9.00 28.77
C PRO A 181 -2.28 10.45 28.95
N ASP A 182 -1.98 10.85 30.19
CA ASP A 182 -1.47 12.17 30.56
C ASP A 182 0.01 12.40 30.20
N MET A 183 0.74 11.33 29.88
CA MET A 183 2.15 11.38 29.41
C MET A 183 2.31 11.07 27.92
N VAL A 184 1.22 10.93 27.18
CA VAL A 184 1.21 10.62 25.75
C VAL A 184 0.84 11.88 24.97
N TYR A 185 1.61 12.32 23.99
CA TYR A 185 1.15 13.39 23.11
C TYR A 185 -0.02 12.90 22.23
N ALA A 186 0.21 11.81 21.50
CA ALA A 186 -0.75 11.23 20.58
C ALA A 186 -0.62 9.70 20.47
N VAL A 187 -1.76 9.05 20.24
CA VAL A 187 -1.86 7.67 19.79
C VAL A 187 -1.77 7.64 18.27
N ILE A 188 -0.95 6.71 17.75
CA ILE A 188 -0.73 6.52 16.33
C ILE A 188 -1.39 5.21 15.89
N GLY A 189 -2.32 5.30 14.94
CA GLY A 189 -3.00 4.15 14.37
C GLY A 189 -4.49 4.11 14.65
N THR A 190 -5.10 3.01 14.23
CA THR A 190 -6.55 2.78 14.28
C THR A 190 -6.80 1.30 14.60
N PRO A 191 -8.02 0.92 15.00
CA PRO A 191 -8.34 -0.45 15.34
C PRO A 191 -8.23 -1.37 14.13
N ARG A 192 -8.01 -0.86 12.92
CA ARG A 192 -7.75 -1.68 11.74
C ARG A 192 -6.58 -2.65 11.91
N THR A 193 -5.48 -2.24 12.54
CA THR A 193 -4.26 -3.08 12.56
C THR A 193 -3.52 -3.01 13.88
N LYS A 194 -3.15 -1.80 14.30
CA LYS A 194 -2.20 -1.62 15.40
C LYS A 194 -2.26 -0.22 15.99
N TYR A 195 -1.76 -0.10 17.21
CA TYR A 195 -1.50 1.17 17.88
C TYR A 195 -0.03 1.29 18.29
N GLY A 196 0.46 2.52 18.27
CA GLY A 196 1.65 2.96 18.99
C GLY A 196 1.38 4.33 19.60
N PHE A 197 2.39 4.94 20.22
CA PHE A 197 2.24 6.24 20.86
C PHE A 197 3.48 7.12 20.66
N LEU A 198 3.28 8.43 20.74
CA LEU A 198 4.31 9.43 20.97
C LEU A 198 4.17 9.91 22.42
N ASP A 199 5.25 9.91 23.18
CA ASP A 199 5.23 10.41 24.55
C ASP A 199 5.20 11.96 24.59
N ALA A 200 5.22 12.50 25.81
CA ALA A 200 5.16 13.94 26.07
C ALA A 200 6.31 14.76 25.47
N TRP A 201 7.40 14.12 25.05
CA TRP A 201 8.55 14.77 24.41
C TRP A 201 8.57 14.54 22.89
N LEU A 202 7.45 14.07 22.32
CA LEU A 202 7.33 13.71 20.90
C LEU A 202 8.33 12.61 20.50
N VAL A 203 8.78 11.79 21.45
CA VAL A 203 9.62 10.62 21.18
C VAL A 203 8.72 9.41 20.96
N ARG A 204 9.09 8.59 19.99
CA ARG A 204 8.39 7.36 19.66
C ARG A 204 8.44 6.38 20.84
N GLY A 205 7.27 5.93 21.26
CA GLY A 205 7.11 4.91 22.29
C GLY A 205 7.63 3.55 21.83
N THR A 206 8.91 3.28 22.06
CA THR A 206 9.60 2.00 21.76
C THR A 206 9.79 1.15 23.02
N TYR A 207 9.08 1.50 24.09
CA TYR A 207 9.26 0.98 25.43
C TYR A 207 7.94 0.89 26.19
N HIS A 208 7.99 0.25 27.36
CA HIS A 208 6.98 0.29 28.41
C HIS A 208 7.66 0.45 29.78
N VAL A 209 6.88 0.58 30.86
CA VAL A 209 7.41 0.70 32.23
C VAL A 209 6.84 -0.42 33.11
N GLU A 210 7.73 -1.24 33.67
CA GLU A 210 7.38 -2.33 34.60
C GLU A 210 7.43 -1.84 36.04
N GLY A 211 6.43 -2.20 36.85
CA GLY A 211 6.41 -1.91 38.29
C GLY A 211 6.36 -0.42 38.64
N GLY A 212 5.87 0.43 37.74
CA GLY A 212 5.80 1.88 37.93
C GLY A 212 5.13 2.59 36.75
N THR A 213 5.32 3.91 36.66
CA THR A 213 4.78 4.73 35.56
C THR A 213 5.83 5.68 35.01
N LEU A 214 5.72 6.02 33.72
CA LEU A 214 6.54 7.07 33.11
C LEU A 214 6.32 8.43 33.80
N ARG A 215 5.07 8.73 34.16
CA ARG A 215 4.65 9.97 34.81
C ARG A 215 5.39 10.21 36.12
N ASP A 216 5.35 9.22 37.00
CA ASP A 216 5.92 9.31 38.35
C ASP A 216 7.42 8.98 38.34
N ARG A 217 7.95 8.59 37.17
CA ARG A 217 9.34 8.19 36.93
C ARG A 217 9.77 7.01 37.82
N THR A 218 8.84 6.11 38.12
CA THR A 218 9.03 4.93 38.97
C THR A 218 9.18 3.65 38.15
N GLY A 219 9.59 2.55 38.78
CA GLY A 219 9.72 1.25 38.11
C GLY A 219 10.93 1.16 37.19
N THR A 220 10.82 0.35 36.14
CA THR A 220 11.90 0.08 35.18
C THR A 220 11.42 0.33 33.76
N LEU A 221 12.16 1.12 32.98
CA LEU A 221 11.86 1.35 31.58
C LEU A 221 12.44 0.19 30.75
N VAL A 222 11.58 -0.47 29.97
CA VAL A 222 11.92 -1.71 29.28
C VAL A 222 11.70 -1.57 27.78
N ALA A 223 12.71 -1.95 27.00
CA ALA A 223 12.64 -1.99 25.54
C ALA A 223 11.57 -2.98 25.05
N GLY A 224 10.75 -2.57 24.07
CA GLY A 224 9.73 -3.42 23.46
C GLY A 224 8.40 -3.47 24.21
N GLY A 225 7.55 -4.43 23.86
CA GLY A 225 6.19 -4.55 24.41
C GLY A 225 5.32 -3.31 24.17
N ASN A 226 5.58 -2.59 23.08
CA ASN A 226 5.20 -1.20 22.89
C ASN A 226 4.17 -0.97 21.77
N GLN A 227 3.89 -1.99 20.94
CA GLN A 227 2.95 -1.89 19.84
C GLN A 227 1.79 -2.88 20.02
N SER A 228 0.59 -2.35 20.19
CA SER A 228 -0.65 -3.12 20.20
C SER A 228 -0.92 -3.69 18.81
N SER A 229 -1.14 -5.00 18.71
CA SER A 229 -1.39 -5.74 17.48
C SER A 229 -2.79 -6.35 17.53
N ARG A 230 -3.74 -5.84 16.73
CA ARG A 230 -5.10 -6.38 16.73
C ARG A 230 -5.12 -7.84 16.28
N THR A 231 -4.42 -8.16 15.19
CA THR A 231 -4.46 -9.53 14.65
C THR A 231 -3.88 -10.54 15.61
N TRP A 232 -2.78 -10.23 16.29
CA TRP A 232 -2.26 -11.14 17.29
C TRP A 232 -3.19 -11.25 18.50
N ALA A 233 -3.73 -10.12 18.96
CA ALA A 233 -4.56 -10.09 20.16
C ALA A 233 -5.95 -10.73 20.00
N GLU A 234 -6.60 -10.54 18.84
CA GLU A 234 -7.97 -10.97 18.56
C GLU A 234 -8.02 -12.28 17.78
N SER A 235 -7.13 -12.47 16.80
CA SER A 235 -7.32 -13.46 15.74
C SER A 235 -6.37 -14.65 15.82
N ILE A 236 -5.10 -14.42 16.15
CA ILE A 236 -4.12 -15.49 16.38
C ILE A 236 -4.18 -15.83 17.87
N THR A 237 -5.24 -16.51 18.31
CA THR A 237 -5.32 -17.05 19.67
C THR A 237 -4.30 -18.19 19.84
N PRO A 238 -3.99 -18.64 21.07
CA PRO A 238 -3.15 -19.82 21.29
C PRO A 238 -3.64 -21.07 20.53
N GLU A 239 -4.96 -21.24 20.37
CA GLU A 239 -5.56 -22.34 19.62
C GLU A 239 -5.32 -22.20 18.12
N VAL A 240 -5.52 -21.00 17.56
CA VAL A 240 -5.23 -20.72 16.15
C VAL A 240 -3.73 -20.88 15.87
N ALA A 241 -2.87 -20.44 16.78
CA ALA A 241 -1.42 -20.63 16.68
C ALA A 241 -1.05 -22.12 16.61
N LYS A 242 -1.67 -22.97 17.44
CA LYS A 242 -1.50 -24.44 17.37
C LYS A 242 -2.02 -25.03 16.05
N THR A 243 -3.16 -24.54 15.56
CA THR A 243 -3.69 -24.94 14.24
C THR A 243 -2.68 -24.63 13.14
N ILE A 244 -2.09 -23.42 13.15
CA ILE A 244 -1.05 -23.04 12.18
C ILE A 244 0.19 -23.93 12.33
N ALA A 245 0.67 -24.14 13.56
CA ALA A 245 1.83 -24.97 13.84
C ALA A 245 1.67 -26.43 13.38
N SER A 246 0.43 -26.94 13.26
CA SER A 246 0.16 -28.30 12.76
C SER A 246 0.57 -28.51 11.30
N TYR A 247 0.71 -27.43 10.51
CA TYR A 247 1.12 -27.51 9.10
C TYR A 247 2.26 -26.54 8.72
N VAL A 248 2.66 -25.64 9.62
CA VAL A 248 3.81 -24.74 9.48
C VAL A 248 4.81 -25.03 10.60
N PRO A 249 5.84 -25.85 10.34
CA PRO A 249 6.88 -26.14 11.33
C PRO A 249 7.55 -24.85 11.84
N GLY A 250 7.69 -24.75 13.16
CA GLY A 250 8.33 -23.61 13.82
C GLY A 250 7.43 -22.40 14.05
N PHE A 251 6.12 -22.47 13.76
CA PHE A 251 5.19 -21.40 14.13
C PHE A 251 5.08 -21.27 15.66
N PRO A 252 5.22 -20.06 16.24
CA PRO A 252 5.21 -19.86 17.69
C PRO A 252 3.83 -20.17 18.29
N THR A 253 3.81 -20.85 19.45
CA THR A 253 2.54 -21.22 20.12
C THR A 253 2.45 -20.73 21.56
N LYS A 254 3.57 -20.31 22.15
CA LYS A 254 3.67 -19.73 23.49
C LYS A 254 4.30 -18.34 23.44
N LEU A 255 4.10 -17.53 24.48
CA LEU A 255 4.59 -16.14 24.52
C LEU A 255 6.12 -16.06 24.34
N GLU A 256 6.85 -16.96 24.97
CA GLU A 256 8.30 -17.05 24.89
C GLU A 256 8.81 -17.36 23.46
N ASP A 257 8.03 -18.08 22.64
CA ASP A 257 8.40 -18.45 21.27
C ASP A 257 8.44 -17.23 20.34
N PHE A 258 7.73 -16.14 20.67
CA PHE A 258 7.72 -14.92 19.85
C PHE A 258 9.03 -14.13 19.96
N GLY A 259 9.86 -14.42 20.97
CA GLY A 259 11.20 -13.91 21.14
C GLY A 259 11.28 -12.38 21.06
N ASP A 260 12.18 -11.88 20.22
CA ASP A 260 12.49 -10.45 20.08
C ASP A 260 11.29 -9.61 19.61
N ASN A 261 10.33 -10.18 18.86
CA ASN A 261 9.13 -9.48 18.42
C ASN A 261 7.98 -9.55 19.43
N GLY A 262 8.05 -10.44 20.43
CA GLY A 262 7.02 -10.63 21.43
C GLY A 262 7.08 -9.61 22.57
N SER A 263 6.41 -9.96 23.67
CA SER A 263 6.47 -9.30 24.98
C SER A 263 5.95 -10.25 26.06
N GLY A 264 5.77 -9.75 27.29
CA GLY A 264 5.09 -10.49 28.37
C GLY A 264 3.57 -10.62 28.20
N ARG A 265 2.98 -10.11 27.11
CA ARG A 265 1.53 -10.05 26.91
C ARG A 265 1.13 -10.41 25.49
N TRP A 266 0.10 -11.25 25.37
CA TRP A 266 -0.42 -11.67 24.07
C TRP A 266 -1.05 -10.48 23.36
N GLY A 267 -0.62 -10.21 22.12
CA GLY A 267 -1.11 -9.06 21.35
C GLY A 267 -0.30 -7.76 21.51
N MET A 268 0.75 -7.74 22.33
CA MET A 268 1.67 -6.60 22.45
C MET A 268 3.03 -6.93 21.85
N THR A 269 3.28 -6.45 20.64
CA THR A 269 4.53 -6.67 19.90
C THR A 269 5.63 -5.67 20.29
N SER A 270 6.87 -6.02 19.99
CA SER A 270 8.03 -5.12 20.05
C SER A 270 8.34 -4.56 18.66
N TYR A 271 8.20 -3.25 18.46
CA TYR A 271 8.38 -2.58 17.16
C TYR A 271 9.19 -1.29 17.26
N GLY A 272 10.21 -1.15 16.40
CA GLY A 272 11.30 -0.20 16.67
C GLY A 272 12.09 -0.58 17.92
N ALA A 273 11.98 -1.85 18.34
CA ALA A 273 12.57 -2.43 19.51
C ALA A 273 12.62 -3.95 19.37
N LYS A 274 13.46 -4.57 20.17
CA LYS A 274 13.53 -6.01 20.43
C LYS A 274 13.26 -6.21 21.92
N ASN A 275 12.31 -7.05 22.26
CA ASN A 275 11.82 -7.27 23.62
C ASN A 275 12.99 -7.40 24.62
N ARG A 276 13.07 -6.48 25.59
CA ARG A 276 14.12 -6.34 26.62
C ARG A 276 15.57 -6.23 26.14
N LYS A 277 15.83 -6.17 24.84
CA LYS A 277 17.18 -6.21 24.25
C LYS A 277 17.62 -4.86 23.71
N SER A 278 16.80 -4.24 22.86
CA SER A 278 17.15 -2.96 22.25
C SER A 278 15.94 -2.14 21.84
N MET A 279 16.09 -0.83 21.71
CA MET A 279 15.02 0.09 21.28
C MET A 279 15.58 1.28 20.50
N LEU A 280 14.78 1.86 19.63
CA LEU A 280 15.12 3.13 18.99
C LEU A 280 14.74 4.29 19.92
N PHE A 281 15.66 5.20 20.16
CA PHE A 281 15.37 6.55 20.62
C PHE A 281 15.18 7.43 19.37
N GLN A 282 13.93 7.60 18.96
CA GLN A 282 13.58 8.22 17.69
C GLN A 282 12.51 9.30 17.91
N PRO A 283 12.84 10.58 17.74
CA PRO A 283 11.84 11.64 17.75
C PRO A 283 10.89 11.55 16.56
N ALA A 284 9.71 12.14 16.71
CA ALA A 284 8.72 12.19 15.63
C ALA A 284 9.26 12.88 14.36
N SER A 285 10.20 13.82 14.51
CA SER A 285 10.86 14.54 13.41
C SER A 285 11.74 13.67 12.51
N SER A 286 12.20 12.52 13.00
CA SER A 286 13.11 11.66 12.24
C SER A 286 12.38 10.72 11.30
N TYR A 287 11.11 10.43 11.61
CA TYR A 287 10.39 9.34 10.95
C TYR A 287 8.88 9.57 10.90
N CYS A 288 8.22 9.69 12.06
CA CYS A 288 6.76 9.68 12.15
C CYS A 288 6.12 10.82 11.35
N GLU A 289 6.69 12.02 11.39
CA GLU A 289 6.13 13.19 10.72
C GLU A 289 6.03 13.03 9.19
N VAL A 290 6.79 12.11 8.60
CA VAL A 290 6.76 11.85 7.16
C VAL A 290 5.41 11.29 6.75
N CYS A 291 4.84 10.37 7.53
CA CYS A 291 3.65 9.59 7.12
C CYS A 291 2.47 9.65 8.10
N HIS A 292 2.70 10.05 9.35
CA HIS A 292 1.68 10.21 10.40
C HIS A 292 1.91 11.57 11.06
N SER A 293 1.67 12.61 10.26
CA SER A 293 2.08 13.97 10.60
C SER A 293 1.11 14.69 11.54
N PHE A 294 1.59 15.81 12.06
CA PHE A 294 0.86 16.80 12.83
C PHE A 294 1.63 18.12 12.68
N LYS A 295 0.98 19.25 12.97
CA LYS A 295 1.62 20.58 12.91
C LYS A 295 1.18 21.42 14.09
N PHE A 296 2.07 22.30 14.53
CA PHE A 296 1.82 23.22 15.63
C PHE A 296 1.66 24.67 15.13
N ASP A 297 1.00 25.53 15.91
CA ASP A 297 0.85 26.96 15.61
C ASP A 297 1.77 27.89 16.45
N PHE A 298 2.79 27.30 17.11
CA PHE A 298 3.86 28.01 17.81
C PHE A 298 4.52 29.07 16.92
N LYS A 299 4.98 30.16 17.53
CA LYS A 299 5.64 31.28 16.84
C LYS A 299 7.14 31.11 16.71
N SER A 300 7.74 30.21 17.49
CA SER A 300 9.18 29.96 17.46
C SER A 300 9.55 28.55 17.94
N GLN A 301 10.79 28.14 17.66
CA GLN A 301 11.36 26.90 18.22
C GLN A 301 11.41 26.92 19.75
N ALA A 302 11.70 28.06 20.36
CA ALA A 302 11.77 28.19 21.81
C ALA A 302 10.43 27.86 22.48
N GLU A 303 9.31 28.29 21.89
CA GLU A 303 7.97 27.94 22.39
C GLU A 303 7.69 26.43 22.30
N LEU A 304 8.05 25.80 21.18
CA LEU A 304 7.93 24.34 21.02
C LEU A 304 8.77 23.60 22.08
N LEU A 305 10.04 23.96 22.23
CA LEU A 305 10.94 23.32 23.19
C LEU A 305 10.45 23.49 24.63
N ALA A 306 9.88 24.65 24.98
CA ALA A 306 9.28 24.90 26.29
C ALA A 306 8.02 24.07 26.57
N ALA A 307 7.28 23.68 25.53
CA ALA A 307 6.09 22.83 25.66
C ALA A 307 6.40 21.33 25.76
N LEU A 308 7.61 20.88 25.39
CA LEU A 308 8.01 19.47 25.47
C LEU A 308 7.99 18.97 26.93
N GLY A 309 7.40 17.80 27.14
CA GLY A 309 7.12 17.24 28.47
C GLY A 309 5.75 17.64 29.02
N ASN A 310 5.01 18.54 28.35
CA ASN A 310 3.64 18.92 28.70
C ASN A 310 2.67 18.61 27.53
N PRO A 311 2.05 17.42 27.50
CA PRO A 311 1.14 17.04 26.43
C PRO A 311 -0.04 17.97 26.26
N ALA A 312 -0.59 18.52 27.35
CA ALA A 312 -1.74 19.42 27.27
C ALA A 312 -1.41 20.69 26.46
N GLU A 313 -0.22 21.25 26.68
CA GLU A 313 0.23 22.45 25.95
C GLU A 313 0.53 22.13 24.48
N LEU A 314 1.20 21.01 24.20
CA LEU A 314 1.44 20.56 22.83
C LEU A 314 0.13 20.33 22.06
N ARG A 315 -0.86 19.68 22.70
CA ARG A 315 -2.17 19.40 22.09
C ARG A 315 -2.95 20.67 21.82
N LYS A 316 -2.94 21.63 22.75
CA LYS A 316 -3.55 22.96 22.59
C LYS A 316 -2.99 23.69 21.38
N HIS A 317 -1.69 23.59 21.14
CA HIS A 317 -0.99 24.22 20.02
C HIS A 317 -0.97 23.38 18.74
N THR A 318 -1.66 22.23 18.69
CA THR A 318 -1.71 21.38 17.49
C THR A 318 -2.80 21.88 16.54
N ILE A 319 -2.39 22.49 15.42
CA ILE A 319 -3.31 23.03 14.41
C ILE A 319 -3.79 21.99 13.39
N ASN A 320 -3.03 20.91 13.19
CA ASN A 320 -3.39 19.80 12.32
C ASN A 320 -2.91 18.45 12.85
N LYS A 321 -3.67 17.39 12.55
CA LYS A 321 -3.38 16.01 12.90
C LYS A 321 -3.64 15.07 11.75
N GLY A 322 -2.82 14.02 11.68
CA GLY A 322 -2.92 13.00 10.66
C GLY A 322 -2.50 13.53 9.30
N ILE A 323 -2.87 12.79 8.27
CA ILE A 323 -2.72 13.27 6.89
C ILE A 323 -3.87 14.23 6.62
N SER A 324 -3.63 15.50 6.94
CA SER A 324 -4.55 16.61 6.84
C SER A 324 -4.67 17.12 5.40
N CYS A 325 -5.62 18.02 5.11
CA CYS A 325 -5.75 18.64 3.78
C CYS A 325 -4.41 19.24 3.32
N GLU A 326 -3.75 19.96 4.22
CA GLU A 326 -2.56 20.75 3.94
C GLU A 326 -1.29 19.88 3.82
N GLU A 327 -1.26 18.68 4.41
CA GLU A 327 -0.17 17.71 4.19
C GLU A 327 -0.13 17.18 2.73
N CYS A 328 -1.27 17.26 2.02
CA CYS A 328 -1.36 16.91 0.61
C CYS A 328 -1.39 18.13 -0.32
N HIS A 329 -1.88 19.27 0.17
CA HIS A 329 -2.14 20.47 -0.64
C HIS A 329 -1.23 21.66 -0.36
N GLY A 330 -0.34 21.56 0.64
CA GLY A 330 0.54 22.63 1.10
C GLY A 330 -0.10 23.49 2.19
N ALA A 331 0.74 24.08 3.04
CA ALA A 331 0.32 24.95 4.15
C ALA A 331 -0.44 26.19 3.63
N GLY A 332 -1.73 26.29 3.99
CA GLY A 332 -2.67 27.30 3.48
C GLY A 332 -3.14 27.09 2.03
N ALA A 333 -2.55 26.16 1.29
CA ALA A 333 -2.83 25.85 -0.12
C ALA A 333 -2.94 27.10 -1.02
N HIS A 334 -4.15 27.39 -1.51
CA HIS A 334 -4.44 28.51 -2.42
C HIS A 334 -4.98 29.76 -1.70
N LEU A 335 -4.92 29.82 -0.37
CA LEU A 335 -5.32 31.01 0.38
C LEU A 335 -4.29 32.14 0.17
N LEU A 336 -4.76 33.38 0.24
CA LEU A 336 -3.87 34.55 0.24
C LEU A 336 -2.90 34.46 1.43
N GLY A 337 -1.61 34.55 1.16
CA GLY A 337 -0.56 34.40 2.17
C GLY A 337 -0.13 32.96 2.43
N ALA A 338 -0.66 31.94 1.75
CA ALA A 338 -0.15 30.57 1.81
C ALA A 338 1.27 30.42 1.21
N ARG A 339 1.91 29.27 1.40
CA ARG A 339 3.21 28.97 0.74
C ARG A 339 3.07 28.39 -0.67
N GLY A 340 1.84 28.18 -1.13
CA GLY A 340 1.50 27.69 -2.47
C GLY A 340 0.76 26.35 -2.46
N VAL A 341 0.20 26.00 -3.61
CA VAL A 341 -0.57 24.76 -3.81
C VAL A 341 0.36 23.61 -4.18
N SER A 342 0.09 22.46 -3.59
CA SER A 342 0.65 21.17 -3.96
C SER A 342 -0.47 20.20 -4.36
N GLU A 343 -0.16 19.24 -5.20
CA GLU A 343 -1.02 18.07 -5.43
C GLU A 343 -0.21 16.82 -5.14
N SER A 344 -0.49 16.18 -4.02
CA SER A 344 0.22 14.95 -3.65
C SER A 344 0.02 13.85 -4.69
N ASN A 345 1.12 13.28 -5.17
CA ASN A 345 1.13 12.03 -5.93
C ASN A 345 1.21 10.77 -5.02
N CYS A 346 1.02 10.96 -3.71
CA CYS A 346 1.07 9.96 -2.64
C CYS A 346 2.47 9.41 -2.28
N GLU A 347 3.53 9.77 -3.02
CA GLU A 347 4.82 9.05 -2.93
C GLU A 347 5.54 9.23 -1.60
N ARG A 348 5.33 10.38 -0.93
CA ARG A 348 5.88 10.68 0.40
C ARG A 348 5.63 9.55 1.40
N CYS A 349 4.42 8.97 1.37
CA CYS A 349 3.96 8.00 2.38
C CYS A 349 3.79 6.58 1.83
N HIS A 350 3.50 6.46 0.53
CA HIS A 350 3.10 5.19 -0.11
C HIS A 350 4.10 4.63 -1.12
N GLN A 351 5.26 5.26 -1.34
CA GLN A 351 6.25 4.73 -2.27
C GLN A 351 7.21 3.75 -1.62
N ARG A 352 7.99 4.21 -0.62
CA ARG A 352 8.96 3.42 0.15
C ARG A 352 9.81 2.48 -0.71
N PHE A 353 10.59 3.06 -1.63
CA PHE A 353 11.58 2.29 -2.36
C PHE A 353 12.66 1.74 -1.43
N ALA A 354 13.33 0.70 -1.88
CA ALA A 354 14.63 0.26 -1.43
C ALA A 354 15.53 0.01 -2.65
N TRP A 355 16.83 0.18 -2.51
CA TRP A 355 17.81 -0.02 -3.55
C TRP A 355 18.79 -1.11 -3.15
N TYR A 356 19.14 -1.98 -4.11
CA TYR A 356 20.11 -3.05 -3.90
C TYR A 356 21.07 -3.10 -5.08
N LYS A 357 22.37 -3.16 -4.77
CA LYS A 357 23.44 -3.18 -5.78
C LYS A 357 23.27 -4.30 -6.81
N ASP A 358 22.90 -5.49 -6.38
CA ASP A 358 22.75 -6.66 -7.25
C ASP A 358 21.46 -6.62 -8.10
N ASP A 359 20.36 -6.07 -7.58
CA ASP A 359 19.16 -5.80 -8.40
C ASP A 359 19.51 -4.77 -9.51
N ALA A 360 20.23 -3.70 -9.16
CA ALA A 360 20.65 -2.67 -10.09
C ALA A 360 21.67 -3.18 -11.13
N ALA A 361 22.59 -4.06 -10.74
CA ALA A 361 23.50 -4.70 -11.69
C ALA A 361 22.77 -5.62 -12.68
N LYS A 362 21.71 -6.30 -12.23
CA LYS A 362 20.92 -7.23 -13.06
C LYS A 362 20.00 -6.51 -14.06
N ASP A 363 19.34 -5.44 -13.64
CA ASP A 363 18.51 -4.59 -14.51
C ASP A 363 18.70 -3.11 -14.11
N PRO A 364 19.68 -2.40 -14.70
CA PRO A 364 19.97 -1.00 -14.35
C PRO A 364 18.77 -0.06 -14.57
N LYS A 365 17.84 -0.41 -15.46
CA LYS A 365 16.62 0.38 -15.69
C LYS A 365 15.57 0.15 -14.60
N ARG A 366 15.69 -0.92 -13.82
CA ARG A 366 14.73 -1.35 -12.78
C ARG A 366 15.40 -1.80 -11.49
N GLY A 367 16.44 -1.07 -11.08
CA GLY A 367 17.29 -1.41 -9.92
C GLY A 367 16.65 -1.19 -8.54
N PHE A 368 15.46 -0.59 -8.46
CA PHE A 368 14.76 -0.36 -7.20
C PHE A 368 13.80 -1.52 -6.87
N ASN A 369 13.50 -1.68 -5.59
CA ASN A 369 12.53 -2.65 -5.08
C ASN A 369 11.62 -1.98 -4.04
N ALA A 370 10.63 -2.70 -3.53
CA ALA A 370 9.86 -2.24 -2.37
C ALA A 370 10.67 -2.44 -1.08
N TYR A 371 10.50 -1.57 -0.10
CA TYR A 371 11.06 -1.79 1.24
C TYR A 371 10.35 -2.93 1.98
N PHE A 372 11.11 -3.80 2.64
CA PHE A 372 10.59 -4.95 3.38
C PHE A 372 10.73 -4.77 4.89
N LYS A 373 9.70 -5.19 5.61
CA LYS A 373 9.72 -5.38 7.07
C LYS A 373 10.00 -6.84 7.35
N SER A 374 11.28 -7.13 7.60
CA SER A 374 11.81 -8.50 7.69
C SER A 374 11.64 -9.25 6.36
N ARG A 375 10.64 -10.14 6.24
CA ARG A 375 10.45 -11.05 5.09
C ARG A 375 9.26 -10.69 4.20
N CYS A 376 8.42 -9.75 4.63
CA CYS A 376 7.26 -9.27 3.86
C CYS A 376 7.41 -7.80 3.44
N PRO A 377 6.80 -7.37 2.33
CA PRO A 377 6.81 -5.97 1.92
C PRO A 377 6.17 -5.10 3.01
N SER A 378 6.76 -3.96 3.32
CA SER A 378 6.25 -3.04 4.34
C SER A 378 4.93 -2.40 3.89
N CYS A 379 4.05 -2.04 4.82
CA CYS A 379 2.95 -1.12 4.54
C CYS A 379 3.45 0.20 3.94
N GLY A 380 2.66 0.88 3.09
CA GLY A 380 3.09 2.12 2.45
C GLY A 380 4.07 1.89 1.29
N THR A 381 4.07 0.71 0.69
CA THR A 381 4.93 0.36 -0.46
C THR A 381 4.12 0.16 -1.75
N GLU A 382 2.86 0.60 -1.78
CA GLU A 382 1.97 0.43 -2.93
C GLU A 382 2.56 1.09 -4.20
N GLY A 383 3.22 2.23 -4.04
CA GLY A 383 3.92 2.95 -5.10
C GLY A 383 5.12 2.20 -5.65
N SER A 384 6.01 1.65 -4.81
CA SER A 384 7.17 0.87 -5.28
C SER A 384 6.76 -0.50 -5.85
N GLN A 385 5.72 -1.12 -5.30
CA GLN A 385 5.12 -2.35 -5.83
C GLN A 385 4.54 -2.15 -7.24
N SER A 386 3.80 -1.06 -7.44
CA SER A 386 3.16 -0.77 -8.73
C SER A 386 4.14 -0.23 -9.76
N TYR A 387 5.26 0.38 -9.35
CA TYR A 387 6.16 1.13 -10.22
C TYR A 387 6.62 0.38 -11.48
N TYR A 388 6.94 -0.91 -11.36
CA TYR A 388 7.38 -1.76 -12.48
C TYR A 388 6.28 -2.69 -13.03
N THR A 389 5.01 -2.29 -12.93
CA THR A 389 3.88 -3.05 -13.47
C THR A 389 3.44 -2.53 -14.84
N ALA A 390 2.66 -3.34 -15.55
CA ALA A 390 2.04 -2.90 -16.81
C ALA A 390 1.10 -1.69 -16.64
N HIS A 391 0.45 -1.53 -15.49
CA HIS A 391 -0.40 -0.36 -15.24
C HIS A 391 0.43 0.92 -15.15
N SER A 392 1.53 0.91 -14.40
CA SER A 392 2.41 2.08 -14.27
C SER A 392 3.14 2.41 -15.58
N ASP A 393 3.56 1.39 -16.35
CA ASP A 393 4.11 1.55 -17.70
C ASP A 393 3.12 2.25 -18.66
N LYS A 394 1.81 2.10 -18.42
CA LYS A 394 0.73 2.74 -19.19
C LYS A 394 0.25 4.06 -18.59
N GLY A 395 1.01 4.63 -17.65
CA GLY A 395 0.72 5.94 -17.07
C GLY A 395 -0.31 5.95 -15.94
N MET A 396 -0.82 4.78 -15.50
CA MET A 396 -1.73 4.74 -14.36
C MET A 396 -0.98 5.10 -13.06
N ARG A 397 -1.64 5.83 -12.17
CA ARG A 397 -1.13 6.26 -10.86
C ARG A 397 -2.22 6.08 -9.80
N CYS A 398 -1.90 6.35 -8.53
CA CYS A 398 -2.83 6.22 -7.40
C CYS A 398 -4.17 6.91 -7.69
N GLY A 399 -4.11 8.18 -8.12
CA GLY A 399 -5.29 9.01 -8.43
C GLY A 399 -6.10 8.56 -9.65
N THR A 400 -5.60 7.62 -10.47
CA THR A 400 -6.35 6.98 -11.55
C THR A 400 -7.48 6.11 -11.01
N CYS A 401 -7.21 5.38 -9.91
CA CYS A 401 -8.16 4.43 -9.33
C CYS A 401 -8.79 4.95 -8.03
N HIS A 402 -8.06 5.68 -7.19
CA HIS A 402 -8.53 6.09 -5.86
C HIS A 402 -9.15 7.49 -5.84
N ASP A 403 -10.19 7.65 -5.02
CA ASP A 403 -10.60 8.96 -4.49
C ASP A 403 -9.65 9.34 -3.33
N PRO A 404 -8.85 10.42 -3.43
CA PRO A 404 -7.90 10.80 -2.39
C PRO A 404 -8.57 11.27 -1.09
N HIS A 405 -9.86 11.64 -1.12
CA HIS A 405 -10.60 12.11 0.06
C HIS A 405 -11.39 11.00 0.74
N GLU A 406 -11.69 9.89 0.04
CA GLU A 406 -12.48 8.77 0.54
C GLU A 406 -11.65 7.48 0.62
N VAL A 407 -10.45 7.57 1.21
CA VAL A 407 -9.55 6.41 1.34
C VAL A 407 -10.04 5.34 2.33
N THR A 408 -11.15 5.59 3.01
CA THR A 408 -11.88 4.63 3.86
C THR A 408 -13.37 4.91 3.69
N ALA A 409 -14.03 4.09 2.88
CA ALA A 409 -15.46 4.18 2.58
C ALA A 409 -16.32 3.33 3.51
N ASN A 410 -15.74 2.28 4.12
CA ASN A 410 -16.36 1.51 5.19
C ASN A 410 -16.11 2.14 6.56
N ASP A 411 -16.64 1.54 7.63
CA ASP A 411 -16.33 1.97 8.99
C ASP A 411 -14.81 1.89 9.24
N TRP A 412 -14.23 2.97 9.76
CA TRP A 412 -12.80 3.05 10.07
C TRP A 412 -12.39 2.12 11.22
N LYS A 413 -13.36 1.59 12.00
CA LYS A 413 -13.13 0.59 13.05
C LYS A 413 -13.03 -0.83 12.53
N ASP A 414 -13.45 -1.09 11.29
CA ASP A 414 -13.40 -2.42 10.69
C ASP A 414 -11.95 -2.98 10.65
N PRO A 415 -11.77 -4.31 10.75
CA PRO A 415 -10.48 -4.97 10.63
C PRO A 415 -9.93 -4.96 9.20
N TYR A 416 -10.65 -4.39 8.23
CA TYR A 416 -10.23 -4.21 6.83
C TYR A 416 -10.55 -2.79 6.32
N THR A 417 -10.04 -2.47 5.13
CA THR A 417 -10.29 -1.18 4.46
C THR A 417 -10.94 -1.42 3.11
N VAL A 418 -12.04 -0.72 2.86
CA VAL A 418 -12.64 -0.58 1.54
C VAL A 418 -12.43 0.88 1.11
N PRO A 419 -11.54 1.16 0.14
CA PRO A 419 -11.32 2.52 -0.34
C PRO A 419 -12.43 2.94 -1.32
N GLY A 420 -12.72 4.23 -1.37
CA GLY A 420 -13.48 4.84 -2.46
C GLY A 420 -12.67 4.79 -3.76
N LEU A 421 -13.27 4.23 -4.81
CA LEU A 421 -12.63 4.01 -6.11
C LEU A 421 -13.35 4.77 -7.23
N LYS A 422 -12.58 5.49 -8.05
CA LYS A 422 -13.01 6.13 -9.30
C LYS A 422 -13.12 5.14 -10.46
N LYS A 423 -12.33 4.05 -10.40
CA LYS A 423 -12.30 3.00 -11.41
C LYS A 423 -12.21 1.63 -10.76
N GLN A 424 -12.96 0.70 -11.30
CA GLN A 424 -12.92 -0.72 -10.98
C GLN A 424 -12.18 -1.49 -12.08
N CYS A 425 -11.71 -2.71 -11.78
CA CYS A 425 -11.01 -3.55 -12.75
C CYS A 425 -11.84 -3.75 -14.03
N GLN A 426 -13.13 -4.04 -13.86
CA GLN A 426 -14.08 -4.27 -14.93
C GLN A 426 -14.38 -3.05 -15.80
N ASP A 427 -13.94 -1.84 -15.43
CA ASP A 427 -14.11 -0.66 -16.28
C ASP A 427 -13.18 -0.72 -17.50
N CYS A 428 -12.02 -1.36 -17.36
CA CYS A 428 -11.03 -1.50 -18.43
C CYS A 428 -10.90 -2.95 -18.94
N HIS A 429 -11.18 -3.94 -18.11
CA HIS A 429 -11.01 -5.36 -18.43
C HIS A 429 -12.32 -6.05 -18.84
N LYS A 430 -12.89 -5.61 -19.96
CA LYS A 430 -14.21 -6.07 -20.44
C LYS A 430 -14.22 -7.52 -20.92
N ASP A 431 -13.15 -7.97 -21.59
CA ASP A 431 -13.03 -9.38 -22.00
C ASP A 431 -13.00 -10.29 -20.76
N GLN A 432 -12.22 -9.94 -19.74
CA GLN A 432 -12.17 -10.70 -18.49
C GLN A 432 -13.51 -10.70 -17.75
N LEU A 433 -14.20 -9.56 -17.70
CA LEU A 433 -15.53 -9.45 -17.10
C LEU A 433 -16.55 -10.38 -17.79
N ALA A 434 -16.52 -10.44 -19.12
CA ALA A 434 -17.46 -11.25 -19.90
C ALA A 434 -17.35 -12.75 -19.57
N PHE A 435 -16.14 -13.24 -19.33
CA PHE A 435 -15.91 -14.60 -18.85
C PHE A 435 -16.22 -14.74 -17.36
N PHE A 436 -15.70 -13.84 -16.52
CA PHE A 436 -15.87 -13.93 -15.07
C PHE A 436 -17.34 -13.89 -14.62
N GLY A 437 -18.19 -13.15 -15.33
CA GLY A 437 -19.65 -13.15 -15.09
C GLY A 437 -20.35 -14.48 -15.39
N LYS A 438 -19.63 -15.47 -15.96
CA LYS A 438 -20.09 -16.85 -16.19
C LYS A 438 -19.43 -17.87 -15.27
N ASN A 439 -18.69 -17.41 -14.24
CA ASN A 439 -18.01 -18.29 -13.30
C ASN A 439 -19.01 -18.88 -12.29
N ASP A 440 -19.09 -20.20 -12.27
CA ASP A 440 -19.94 -21.00 -11.39
C ASP A 440 -19.33 -21.30 -10.02
N VAL A 441 -18.00 -21.17 -9.89
CA VAL A 441 -17.26 -21.46 -8.64
C VAL A 441 -16.93 -20.19 -7.87
N HIS A 442 -16.42 -19.17 -8.56
CA HIS A 442 -15.92 -17.91 -7.98
C HIS A 442 -16.70 -16.68 -8.44
N GLY A 443 -17.87 -16.83 -9.08
CA GLY A 443 -18.61 -15.69 -9.65
C GLY A 443 -19.04 -14.61 -8.64
N ALA A 444 -19.10 -14.94 -7.36
CA ALA A 444 -19.38 -13.99 -6.28
C ALA A 444 -18.12 -13.21 -5.81
N ASN A 445 -16.93 -13.61 -6.23
CA ASN A 445 -15.68 -12.97 -5.82
C ASN A 445 -15.44 -11.66 -6.59
N ARG A 446 -14.57 -10.81 -6.03
CA ARG A 446 -14.07 -9.60 -6.71
C ARG A 446 -12.78 -9.91 -7.45
N CYS A 447 -12.46 -9.19 -8.53
CA CYS A 447 -11.18 -9.34 -9.23
C CYS A 447 -9.98 -9.16 -8.28
N THR A 448 -10.08 -8.22 -7.34
CA THR A 448 -9.06 -7.92 -6.33
C THR A 448 -8.84 -9.07 -5.33
N SER A 449 -9.81 -10.00 -5.18
CA SER A 449 -9.67 -11.15 -4.28
C SER A 449 -8.56 -12.11 -4.68
N CYS A 450 -8.20 -12.17 -5.96
CA CYS A 450 -7.08 -12.98 -6.45
C CYS A 450 -5.89 -12.10 -6.85
N HIS A 451 -6.17 -10.95 -7.46
CA HIS A 451 -5.15 -10.09 -8.06
C HIS A 451 -4.56 -9.03 -7.13
N MET A 452 -5.07 -8.89 -5.91
CA MET A 452 -4.54 -7.94 -4.92
C MET A 452 -4.59 -8.57 -3.51
N PRO A 453 -3.86 -9.67 -3.27
CA PRO A 453 -3.87 -10.31 -1.96
C PRO A 453 -3.26 -9.42 -0.87
N VAL A 454 -3.76 -9.58 0.35
CA VAL A 454 -3.16 -8.94 1.52
C VAL A 454 -1.88 -9.71 1.91
N MET A 455 -0.72 -9.16 1.55
CA MET A 455 0.61 -9.77 1.79
C MET A 455 1.58 -8.88 2.59
N MET A 456 1.23 -7.61 2.77
CA MET A 456 2.17 -6.62 3.27
C MET A 456 2.14 -6.57 4.79
N SER A 457 3.33 -6.52 5.40
CA SER A 457 3.52 -6.35 6.84
C SER A 457 3.41 -4.89 7.25
N CYS A 458 2.45 -4.59 8.12
CA CYS A 458 2.41 -3.29 8.79
C CYS A 458 3.20 -3.32 10.11
N GLU A 459 3.18 -4.46 10.78
CA GLU A 459 3.56 -4.62 12.18
C GLU A 459 5.06 -4.94 12.36
N ASN A 460 5.72 -5.39 11.28
CA ASN A 460 7.05 -6.03 11.32
C ASN A 460 7.09 -7.19 12.32
N PHE A 461 6.03 -8.02 12.32
CA PHE A 461 5.93 -9.15 13.23
C PHE A 461 6.68 -10.35 12.65
N GLY A 462 8.01 -10.23 12.60
CA GLY A 462 8.91 -11.15 11.91
C GLY A 462 8.72 -12.61 12.31
N THR A 463 8.49 -12.92 13.58
CA THR A 463 8.34 -14.29 14.09
C THR A 463 7.15 -15.06 13.48
N ILE A 464 6.13 -14.38 12.96
CA ILE A 464 4.97 -15.03 12.30
C ILE A 464 4.99 -14.91 10.77
N GLN A 465 6.08 -14.44 10.16
CA GLN A 465 6.20 -14.30 8.71
C GLN A 465 6.66 -15.61 8.05
N PHE A 466 5.71 -16.38 7.54
CA PHE A 466 5.94 -17.61 6.76
C PHE A 466 5.44 -17.41 5.32
N PRO A 467 6.14 -16.58 4.52
CA PRO A 467 5.64 -16.12 3.23
C PRO A 467 5.39 -17.25 2.22
N ASP A 468 6.11 -18.37 2.33
CA ASP A 468 5.89 -19.55 1.47
C ASP A 468 4.55 -20.25 1.72
N HIS A 469 3.93 -20.00 2.88
CA HIS A 469 2.58 -20.41 3.26
C HIS A 469 1.56 -19.26 3.15
N GLY A 470 1.93 -18.12 2.55
CA GLY A 470 1.03 -16.99 2.35
C GLY A 470 0.54 -16.31 3.64
N GLY A 471 1.37 -16.25 4.68
CA GLY A 471 0.98 -15.69 5.99
C GLY A 471 2.17 -15.37 6.90
N PHE A 472 1.96 -14.95 8.14
CA PHE A 472 0.68 -14.60 8.78
C PHE A 472 0.62 -13.14 9.23
N ASP A 473 1.73 -12.38 9.12
CA ASP A 473 1.76 -10.92 9.24
C ASP A 473 1.33 -10.28 7.92
N THR A 474 0.02 -10.25 7.70
CA THR A 474 -0.62 -9.89 6.43
C THR A 474 -1.69 -8.82 6.66
N GLN A 475 -1.29 -7.55 6.54
CA GLN A 475 -2.14 -6.42 6.94
C GLN A 475 -2.49 -5.42 5.85
N ARG A 476 -1.72 -5.33 4.76
CA ARG A 476 -2.02 -4.42 3.65
C ARG A 476 -2.05 -5.12 2.30
N THR A 477 -2.89 -4.57 1.43
CA THR A 477 -3.24 -5.10 0.11
C THR A 477 -2.13 -4.80 -0.90
N SER A 478 -1.62 -5.82 -1.58
CA SER A 478 -0.60 -5.65 -2.61
C SER A 478 -1.10 -4.84 -3.80
N HIS A 479 -0.21 -4.07 -4.42
CA HIS A 479 -0.44 -3.36 -5.68
C HIS A 479 0.38 -3.95 -6.83
N ILE A 480 0.39 -5.30 -6.86
CA ILE A 480 0.93 -6.13 -7.93
C ILE A 480 -0.25 -6.94 -8.45
N TRP A 481 -0.54 -6.87 -9.75
CA TRP A 481 -1.73 -7.52 -10.31
C TRP A 481 -1.42 -8.80 -11.09
N LYS A 482 -0.19 -8.96 -11.57
CA LYS A 482 0.18 -10.09 -12.41
C LYS A 482 0.30 -11.35 -11.57
N ILE A 483 -0.58 -12.33 -11.79
CA ILE A 483 -0.41 -13.68 -11.23
C ILE A 483 0.51 -14.49 -12.14
N LEU A 484 1.54 -15.12 -11.55
CA LEU A 484 2.40 -16.08 -12.19
C LEU A 484 1.95 -17.49 -11.78
N VAL A 485 1.52 -18.27 -12.77
CA VAL A 485 1.11 -19.66 -12.61
C VAL A 485 2.35 -20.54 -12.75
N ASP A 486 2.93 -20.93 -11.62
CA ASP A 486 4.18 -21.70 -11.54
C ASP A 486 4.16 -22.55 -10.26
N PRO A 487 4.68 -23.80 -10.27
CA PRO A 487 4.65 -24.67 -9.09
C PRO A 487 5.58 -24.20 -7.96
N GLU A 488 6.63 -23.44 -8.27
CA GLU A 488 7.75 -23.18 -7.34
C GLU A 488 8.07 -21.70 -7.16
N ALA A 489 7.91 -20.88 -8.20
CA ALA A 489 8.29 -19.48 -8.19
C ALA A 489 7.57 -18.70 -7.08
N LYS A 490 8.32 -17.90 -6.31
CA LYS A 490 7.81 -17.14 -5.15
C LYS A 490 7.84 -15.65 -5.40
N THR A 491 6.81 -14.94 -4.98
CA THR A 491 6.72 -13.46 -5.03
C THR A 491 7.75 -12.80 -4.14
N LEU A 492 8.00 -13.37 -2.97
CA LEU A 492 8.89 -12.82 -1.96
C LEU A 492 10.11 -13.71 -1.88
N ASN A 493 11.30 -13.15 -2.06
CA ASN A 493 12.55 -13.92 -2.02
C ASN A 493 13.60 -13.24 -1.14
N PRO A 494 14.46 -14.02 -0.45
CA PRO A 494 15.72 -13.51 0.04
C PRO A 494 16.64 -13.14 -1.14
N PRO A 495 17.81 -12.53 -0.89
CA PRO A 495 18.80 -12.29 -1.93
C PRO A 495 19.18 -13.60 -2.66
N PRO A 496 19.56 -13.53 -3.95
CA PRO A 496 19.91 -14.72 -4.73
C PRO A 496 20.93 -15.63 -4.04
N GLY A 497 20.66 -16.94 -4.03
CA GLY A 497 21.55 -17.95 -3.43
C GLY A 497 21.54 -18.00 -1.90
N LYS A 498 20.69 -17.22 -1.22
CA LYS A 498 20.53 -17.26 0.24
C LYS A 498 19.38 -18.16 0.68
N ALA A 499 19.49 -18.68 1.91
CA ALA A 499 18.47 -19.52 2.51
C ALA A 499 17.16 -18.75 2.75
N ARG A 500 16.03 -19.46 2.70
CA ARG A 500 14.70 -18.90 2.98
C ARG A 500 14.36 -18.99 4.47
N ASP A 501 15.15 -18.33 5.30
CA ASP A 501 14.97 -18.32 6.76
C ASP A 501 14.73 -16.91 7.33
N ASP A 502 14.52 -16.84 8.64
CA ASP A 502 14.26 -15.61 9.40
C ASP A 502 15.50 -14.72 9.62
N LYS A 503 16.70 -15.28 9.46
CA LYS A 503 17.98 -14.57 9.62
C LYS A 503 18.43 -13.89 8.33
N THR A 504 17.95 -14.37 7.20
CA THR A 504 18.32 -13.85 5.88
C THR A 504 17.50 -12.60 5.56
N VAL A 505 18.15 -11.44 5.58
CA VAL A 505 17.58 -10.14 5.19
C VAL A 505 18.59 -9.39 4.32
N PRO A 506 18.16 -8.44 3.46
CA PRO A 506 16.77 -8.03 3.20
C PRO A 506 16.07 -8.91 2.16
N TRP A 507 14.79 -9.22 2.39
CA TRP A 507 13.92 -9.83 1.39
C TRP A 507 13.41 -8.81 0.37
N ARG A 508 12.97 -9.30 -0.79
CA ARG A 508 12.68 -8.49 -1.97
C ARG A 508 11.50 -9.05 -2.77
N LEU A 509 10.86 -8.19 -3.58
CA LEU A 509 9.94 -8.66 -4.62
C LEU A 509 10.73 -9.33 -5.74
N ALA A 510 10.31 -10.54 -6.07
CA ALA A 510 10.75 -11.23 -7.26
C ALA A 510 10.25 -10.51 -8.51
N LYS A 511 11.07 -10.52 -9.57
CA LYS A 511 10.70 -9.96 -10.86
C LYS A 511 10.85 -11.04 -11.95
N LYS A 512 9.88 -11.11 -12.85
CA LYS A 512 9.95 -11.87 -14.10
C LYS A 512 9.82 -10.86 -15.25
N ASP A 513 10.78 -10.88 -16.17
CA ASP A 513 10.88 -9.91 -17.27
C ASP A 513 10.86 -8.45 -16.77
N GLY A 514 11.55 -8.20 -15.65
CA GLY A 514 11.64 -6.88 -15.02
C GLY A 514 10.40 -6.45 -14.21
N LYS A 515 9.33 -7.25 -14.15
CA LYS A 515 8.06 -6.91 -13.48
C LYS A 515 7.78 -7.79 -12.27
N PRO A 516 7.24 -7.25 -11.17
CA PRO A 516 6.83 -8.05 -10.04
C PRO A 516 5.60 -8.91 -10.37
N TYR A 517 5.46 -10.03 -9.67
CA TYR A 517 4.34 -10.96 -9.82
C TYR A 517 3.85 -11.52 -8.49
N LEU A 518 2.60 -11.97 -8.48
CA LEU A 518 1.96 -12.76 -7.42
C LEU A 518 2.14 -14.24 -7.74
N ASP A 519 2.62 -15.03 -6.80
CA ASP A 519 2.57 -16.48 -6.87
C ASP A 519 1.16 -16.98 -6.48
N LEU A 520 0.92 -18.27 -6.75
CA LEU A 520 -0.37 -18.88 -6.52
C LEU A 520 -0.70 -19.01 -5.03
N MET A 521 0.31 -19.14 -4.15
CA MET A 521 0.05 -19.24 -2.71
C MET A 521 -0.53 -17.93 -2.19
N TRP A 522 0.06 -16.79 -2.55
CA TRP A 522 -0.51 -15.48 -2.22
C TRP A 522 -1.85 -15.24 -2.88
N SER A 523 -2.06 -15.70 -4.11
CA SER A 523 -3.32 -15.44 -4.83
C SER A 523 -4.50 -16.26 -4.30
N CYS A 524 -4.26 -17.51 -3.86
CA CYS A 524 -5.35 -18.45 -3.55
C CYS A 524 -5.34 -18.96 -2.09
N GLY A 525 -4.17 -19.27 -1.53
CA GLY A 525 -4.01 -19.96 -0.24
C GLY A 525 -3.60 -19.07 0.94
N ARG A 526 -3.50 -17.76 0.75
CA ARG A 526 -3.06 -16.82 1.79
C ARG A 526 -3.92 -16.87 3.05
N THR A 527 -3.36 -16.46 4.18
CA THR A 527 -4.08 -16.27 5.43
C THR A 527 -3.97 -14.82 5.85
N SER A 528 -5.12 -14.15 6.04
CA SER A 528 -5.18 -12.79 6.57
C SER A 528 -6.53 -12.52 7.24
N TRP A 529 -6.49 -11.86 8.39
CA TRP A 529 -7.67 -11.30 9.06
C TRP A 529 -7.93 -9.84 8.68
N GLY A 530 -7.03 -9.25 7.88
CA GLY A 530 -7.13 -7.90 7.37
C GLY A 530 -7.72 -7.79 5.95
N ASP A 531 -8.17 -8.91 5.38
CA ASP A 531 -8.64 -9.01 4.00
C ASP A 531 -10.18 -9.13 3.94
N SER A 532 -10.83 -8.07 3.42
CA SER A 532 -12.28 -8.05 3.25
C SER A 532 -12.81 -9.14 2.31
N SER A 533 -12.00 -9.56 1.32
CA SER A 533 -12.40 -10.61 0.38
C SER A 533 -12.39 -11.98 1.06
N LEU A 534 -11.41 -12.25 1.92
CA LEU A 534 -11.39 -13.49 2.73
C LEU A 534 -12.56 -13.51 3.70
N ALA A 535 -12.82 -12.40 4.39
CA ALA A 535 -13.93 -12.30 5.34
C ALA A 535 -15.28 -12.63 4.66
N GLN A 536 -15.50 -12.11 3.45
CA GLN A 536 -16.73 -12.33 2.67
C GLN A 536 -16.80 -13.73 2.03
N ALA A 537 -15.67 -14.28 1.59
CA ALA A 537 -15.60 -15.59 0.92
C ALA A 537 -15.33 -16.76 1.87
N GLY A 538 -15.53 -16.59 3.18
CA GLY A 538 -15.35 -17.66 4.17
C GLY A 538 -13.90 -18.16 4.30
N GLY A 539 -12.91 -17.29 4.12
CA GLY A 539 -11.49 -17.61 4.29
C GLY A 539 -10.77 -18.14 3.06
N CYS A 540 -11.43 -18.17 1.88
CA CYS A 540 -10.87 -18.71 0.63
C CYS A 540 -10.26 -20.10 0.84
N HIS A 541 -9.02 -20.35 0.39
CA HIS A 541 -8.34 -21.64 0.54
C HIS A 541 -7.28 -21.66 1.65
N SER A 542 -7.35 -20.72 2.60
CA SER A 542 -6.45 -20.71 3.76
C SER A 542 -6.60 -21.98 4.58
N ALA A 543 -5.49 -22.68 4.85
CA ALA A 543 -5.50 -23.83 5.75
C ALA A 543 -5.79 -23.49 7.22
N ALA A 544 -5.76 -22.21 7.62
CA ALA A 544 -6.03 -21.78 8.99
C ALA A 544 -7.46 -21.29 9.22
N ILE A 545 -8.07 -20.62 8.23
CA ILE A 545 -9.34 -19.91 8.43
C ILE A 545 -10.43 -20.24 7.41
N SER A 546 -10.17 -21.12 6.45
CA SER A 546 -11.16 -21.50 5.45
C SER A 546 -12.34 -22.26 6.08
N LYS A 547 -13.55 -21.90 5.67
CA LYS A 547 -14.80 -22.60 5.96
C LYS A 547 -15.20 -23.57 4.84
N LEU A 548 -14.38 -23.68 3.79
CA LEU A 548 -14.60 -24.66 2.73
C LEU A 548 -14.30 -26.08 3.22
N PRO A 549 -14.75 -27.11 2.49
CA PRO A 549 -14.33 -28.49 2.73
C PRO A 549 -12.80 -28.64 2.80
N GLN A 550 -12.33 -29.59 3.60
CA GLN A 550 -10.91 -29.73 3.97
C GLN A 550 -10.00 -29.97 2.75
N GLU A 551 -10.50 -30.58 1.69
CA GLU A 551 -9.79 -30.81 0.43
C GLU A 551 -9.50 -29.53 -0.37
N LEU A 552 -10.15 -28.42 0.01
CA LEU A 552 -9.94 -27.09 -0.56
C LEU A 552 -9.06 -26.21 0.35
N HIS A 553 -8.47 -26.77 1.39
CA HIS A 553 -7.50 -26.08 2.25
C HIS A 553 -6.09 -26.29 1.70
N PHE A 554 -5.55 -25.26 1.05
CA PHE A 554 -4.27 -25.38 0.37
C PHE A 554 -3.12 -25.04 1.32
N LYS A 555 -2.20 -25.99 1.50
CA LYS A 555 -1.03 -25.87 2.39
C LYS A 555 0.26 -25.54 1.64
N SER A 556 0.27 -25.73 0.32
CA SER A 556 1.42 -25.44 -0.53
C SER A 556 1.00 -24.90 -1.90
N GLN A 557 1.91 -24.15 -2.51
CA GLN A 557 1.76 -23.63 -3.87
C GLN A 557 1.56 -24.74 -4.91
N ARG A 558 2.24 -25.88 -4.73
CA ARG A 558 2.15 -27.00 -5.67
C ARG A 558 0.72 -27.56 -5.75
N GLN A 559 0.04 -27.69 -4.61
CA GLN A 559 -1.37 -28.13 -4.57
C GLN A 559 -2.26 -27.20 -5.40
N ILE A 560 -2.03 -25.88 -5.28
CA ILE A 560 -2.78 -24.87 -6.02
C ILE A 560 -2.47 -24.96 -7.51
N TYR A 561 -1.18 -25.08 -7.86
CA TYR A 561 -0.74 -25.23 -9.25
C TYR A 561 -1.39 -26.44 -9.91
N ASP A 562 -1.35 -27.62 -9.27
CA ASP A 562 -1.92 -28.84 -9.81
C ASP A 562 -3.45 -28.67 -10.06
N LYS A 563 -4.16 -28.00 -9.13
CA LYS A 563 -5.58 -27.65 -9.33
C LYS A 563 -5.80 -26.67 -10.48
N VAL A 564 -5.03 -25.58 -10.56
CA VAL A 564 -5.14 -24.61 -11.66
C VAL A 564 -4.87 -25.26 -13.02
N MET A 565 -3.94 -26.22 -13.09
CA MET A 565 -3.66 -26.96 -14.32
C MET A 565 -4.82 -27.83 -14.79
N THR A 566 -5.67 -28.34 -13.87
CA THR A 566 -6.89 -29.07 -14.27
C THR A 566 -7.88 -28.20 -15.06
N TRP A 567 -7.83 -26.87 -14.87
CA TRP A 567 -8.62 -25.91 -15.65
C TRP A 567 -7.88 -25.40 -16.88
N GLN A 568 -6.60 -25.04 -16.73
CA GLN A 568 -5.85 -24.41 -17.80
C GLN A 568 -5.45 -25.36 -18.92
N GLN A 569 -5.08 -26.60 -18.59
CA GLN A 569 -4.52 -27.52 -19.59
C GLN A 569 -5.56 -27.93 -20.65
N PRO A 570 -6.80 -28.35 -20.29
CA PRO A 570 -7.81 -28.68 -21.29
C PRO A 570 -8.19 -27.51 -22.20
N VAL A 571 -8.23 -26.29 -21.66
CA VAL A 571 -8.51 -25.07 -22.43
C VAL A 571 -7.38 -24.78 -23.42
N LYS A 572 -6.12 -24.85 -22.98
CA LYS A 572 -4.95 -24.62 -23.84
C LYS A 572 -4.85 -25.65 -24.96
N ASP A 573 -5.03 -26.93 -24.64
CA ASP A 573 -4.97 -28.02 -25.62
C ASP A 573 -6.11 -27.93 -26.63
N GLY A 574 -7.33 -27.70 -26.15
CA GLY A 574 -8.49 -27.52 -27.02
C GLY A 574 -8.36 -26.32 -27.95
N LEU A 575 -7.83 -25.19 -27.47
CA LEU A 575 -7.54 -24.03 -28.32
C LEU A 575 -6.46 -24.31 -29.35
N LYS A 576 -5.41 -25.07 -28.99
CA LYS A 576 -4.37 -25.47 -29.93
C LYS A 576 -4.97 -26.31 -31.07
N GLN A 577 -5.84 -27.27 -30.74
CA GLN A 577 -6.56 -28.07 -31.73
C GLN A 577 -7.49 -27.20 -32.60
N ALA A 578 -8.33 -26.36 -31.98
CA ALA A 578 -9.26 -25.48 -32.71
C ALA A 578 -8.52 -24.57 -33.70
N LYS A 579 -7.37 -23.99 -33.32
CA LYS A 579 -6.54 -23.17 -34.21
C LYS A 579 -5.98 -23.96 -35.38
N GLY A 580 -5.51 -25.20 -35.14
CA GLY A 580 -5.02 -26.08 -36.19
C GLY A 580 -6.12 -26.42 -37.21
N GLU A 581 -7.29 -26.81 -36.72
CA GLU A 581 -8.47 -27.12 -37.55
C GLU A 581 -8.97 -25.89 -38.31
N LEU A 582 -9.00 -24.71 -37.67
CA LEU A 582 -9.36 -23.44 -38.31
C LEU A 582 -8.41 -23.08 -39.45
N ALA A 583 -7.10 -23.23 -39.25
CA ALA A 583 -6.12 -22.96 -40.29
C ALA A 583 -6.30 -23.90 -41.49
N ALA A 584 -6.57 -25.19 -41.23
CA ALA A 584 -6.86 -26.16 -42.28
C ALA A 584 -8.17 -25.85 -43.01
N ALA A 585 -9.25 -25.53 -42.28
CA ALA A 585 -10.55 -25.17 -42.84
C ALA A 585 -10.48 -23.92 -43.73
N ARG A 586 -9.76 -22.87 -43.30
CA ARG A 586 -9.53 -21.66 -44.11
C ARG A 586 -8.79 -21.95 -45.41
N LYS A 587 -7.72 -22.75 -45.34
CA LYS A 587 -6.97 -23.15 -46.53
C LYS A 587 -7.86 -23.92 -47.51
N ALA A 588 -8.65 -24.86 -47.00
CA ALA A 588 -9.57 -25.64 -47.81
C ALA A 588 -10.68 -24.77 -48.42
N LEU A 589 -11.24 -23.82 -47.65
CA LEU A 589 -12.29 -22.91 -48.11
C LEU A 589 -11.81 -22.04 -49.29
N GLY A 590 -10.58 -21.53 -49.22
CA GLY A 590 -10.00 -20.70 -50.29
C GLY A 590 -9.82 -21.43 -51.62
N ALA A 591 -9.76 -22.76 -51.63
CA ALA A 591 -9.62 -23.58 -52.83
C ALA A 591 -10.91 -24.32 -53.23
N ALA A 592 -11.98 -24.19 -52.46
CA ALA A 592 -13.18 -25.00 -52.60
C ALA A 592 -14.08 -24.53 -53.76
N LYS A 593 -14.52 -25.48 -54.60
CA LYS A 593 -15.50 -25.27 -55.67
C LYS A 593 -16.87 -25.86 -55.33
N GLN A 594 -17.37 -25.57 -54.12
CA GLN A 594 -18.68 -26.04 -53.64
C GLN A 594 -19.81 -25.02 -53.90
N PRO A 595 -21.09 -25.40 -53.77
CA PRO A 595 -22.21 -24.46 -53.88
C PRO A 595 -22.11 -23.28 -52.91
N LYS A 596 -22.55 -22.09 -53.34
CA LYS A 596 -22.46 -20.85 -52.55
C LYS A 596 -23.05 -20.98 -51.13
N ALA A 597 -24.17 -21.70 -50.98
CA ALA A 597 -24.79 -21.93 -49.68
C ALA A 597 -23.87 -22.73 -48.72
N LYS A 598 -23.20 -23.78 -49.22
CA LYS A 598 -22.23 -24.54 -48.43
C LYS A 598 -21.01 -23.71 -48.07
N LEU A 599 -20.47 -22.95 -49.02
CA LEU A 599 -19.35 -22.04 -48.76
C LEU A 599 -19.70 -20.97 -47.72
N ALA A 600 -20.91 -20.40 -47.77
CA ALA A 600 -21.39 -19.44 -46.78
C ALA A 600 -21.54 -20.07 -45.39
N GLN A 601 -22.09 -21.30 -45.31
CA GLN A 601 -22.21 -22.03 -44.06
C GLN A 601 -20.84 -22.34 -43.43
N VAL A 602 -19.87 -22.80 -44.24
CA VAL A 602 -18.50 -23.03 -43.79
C VAL A 602 -17.84 -21.74 -43.32
N GLN A 603 -18.01 -20.63 -44.06
CA GLN A 603 -17.46 -19.34 -43.67
C GLN A 603 -18.03 -18.87 -42.32
N LEU A 604 -19.33 -19.08 -42.07
CA LEU A 604 -19.96 -18.75 -40.79
C LEU A 604 -19.35 -19.57 -39.64
N MET A 605 -19.17 -20.88 -39.83
CA MET A 605 -18.53 -21.75 -38.82
C MET A 605 -17.10 -21.31 -38.52
N VAL A 606 -16.31 -21.01 -39.55
CA VAL A 606 -14.94 -20.51 -39.41
C VAL A 606 -14.89 -19.18 -38.64
N ASN A 607 -15.82 -18.27 -38.93
CA ASN A 607 -15.88 -16.97 -38.23
C ASN A 607 -16.23 -17.16 -36.76
N GLN A 608 -17.28 -17.92 -36.45
CA GLN A 608 -17.71 -18.19 -35.08
C GLN A 608 -16.63 -18.91 -34.25
N ALA A 609 -15.97 -19.92 -34.84
CA ALA A 609 -14.86 -20.61 -34.18
C ALA A 609 -13.69 -19.65 -33.89
N GLN A 610 -13.36 -18.76 -34.83
CA GLN A 610 -12.30 -17.76 -34.62
C GLN A 610 -12.69 -16.76 -33.53
N GLU A 611 -13.92 -16.26 -33.52
CA GLU A 611 -14.41 -15.34 -32.50
C GLU A 611 -14.27 -15.92 -31.09
N ILE A 612 -14.58 -17.22 -30.93
CA ILE A 612 -14.39 -17.93 -29.67
C ILE A 612 -12.91 -17.99 -29.31
N VAL A 613 -12.06 -18.44 -30.23
CA VAL A 613 -10.62 -18.55 -30.02
C VAL A 613 -10.04 -17.20 -29.57
N ASP A 614 -10.40 -16.12 -30.26
CA ASP A 614 -9.92 -14.78 -29.95
C ASP A 614 -10.45 -14.30 -28.61
N ALA A 615 -11.72 -14.56 -28.27
CA ALA A 615 -12.30 -14.19 -26.98
C ALA A 615 -11.57 -14.86 -25.81
N VAL A 616 -11.29 -16.17 -25.89
CA VAL A 616 -10.55 -16.88 -24.83
C VAL A 616 -9.11 -16.38 -24.73
N GLN A 617 -8.47 -16.03 -25.87
CA GLN A 617 -7.13 -15.45 -25.86
C GLN A 617 -7.09 -14.04 -25.25
N ARG A 618 -8.08 -13.20 -25.52
CA ARG A 618 -8.18 -11.85 -24.92
C ARG A 618 -8.48 -11.89 -23.43
N ASP A 619 -9.31 -12.84 -22.98
CA ASP A 619 -9.49 -13.11 -21.55
C ASP A 619 -8.15 -13.47 -20.89
N GLY A 620 -7.43 -14.43 -21.48
CA GLY A 620 -6.05 -14.74 -21.10
C GLY A 620 -5.88 -15.48 -19.77
N SER A 621 -6.97 -15.82 -19.07
CA SER A 621 -6.93 -16.62 -17.84
C SER A 621 -6.79 -18.12 -18.09
N TRP A 622 -7.02 -18.52 -19.35
CA TRP A 622 -7.06 -19.92 -19.78
C TRP A 622 -8.07 -20.75 -18.98
N GLY A 623 -9.23 -20.17 -18.69
CA GLY A 623 -10.32 -20.85 -17.99
C GLY A 623 -10.40 -20.57 -16.49
N VAL A 624 -9.39 -19.98 -15.86
CA VAL A 624 -9.47 -19.65 -14.42
C VAL A 624 -10.59 -18.66 -14.12
N HIS A 625 -10.88 -17.72 -15.04
CA HIS A 625 -11.98 -16.78 -14.85
C HIS A 625 -13.37 -17.42 -14.96
N ALA A 626 -13.55 -18.56 -15.63
CA ALA A 626 -14.81 -19.32 -15.66
C ALA A 626 -14.57 -20.75 -16.20
N PRO A 627 -14.20 -21.72 -15.34
CA PRO A 627 -13.65 -23.00 -15.80
C PRO A 627 -14.58 -23.79 -16.73
N ALA A 628 -15.83 -24.02 -16.31
CA ALA A 628 -16.80 -24.79 -17.08
C ALA A 628 -17.18 -24.07 -18.39
N TYR A 629 -17.49 -22.78 -18.30
CA TYR A 629 -17.90 -21.97 -19.45
C TYR A 629 -16.79 -21.88 -20.50
N THR A 630 -15.55 -21.56 -20.11
CA THR A 630 -14.45 -21.44 -21.06
C THR A 630 -14.18 -22.77 -21.77
N LEU A 631 -14.19 -23.89 -21.04
CA LEU A 631 -14.01 -25.21 -21.66
C LEU A 631 -15.13 -25.54 -22.64
N GLN A 632 -16.39 -25.21 -22.31
CA GLN A 632 -17.51 -25.39 -23.23
C GLN A 632 -17.32 -24.58 -24.52
N ARG A 633 -16.94 -23.31 -24.42
CA ARG A 633 -16.67 -22.46 -25.59
C ARG A 633 -15.54 -23.04 -26.44
N VAL A 634 -14.45 -23.49 -25.83
CA VAL A 634 -13.34 -24.13 -26.57
C VAL A 634 -13.81 -25.38 -27.33
N LYS A 635 -14.62 -26.24 -26.70
CA LYS A 635 -15.22 -27.41 -27.37
C LYS A 635 -16.10 -27.01 -28.55
N GLU A 636 -16.88 -25.95 -28.41
CA GLU A 636 -17.68 -25.40 -29.51
C GLU A 636 -16.82 -24.90 -30.67
N ALA A 637 -15.71 -24.22 -30.39
CA ALA A 637 -14.76 -23.80 -31.43
C ALA A 637 -14.14 -24.99 -32.17
N GLN A 638 -13.80 -26.07 -31.45
CA GLN A 638 -13.32 -27.31 -32.05
C GLN A 638 -14.39 -27.91 -32.98
N LEU A 639 -15.62 -28.05 -32.51
CA LEU A 639 -16.74 -28.60 -33.29
C LEU A 639 -17.02 -27.78 -34.55
N LEU A 640 -17.02 -26.44 -34.46
CA LEU A 640 -17.23 -25.56 -35.59
C LEU A 640 -16.08 -25.65 -36.61
N ALA A 641 -14.83 -25.72 -36.15
CA ALA A 641 -13.67 -25.83 -37.02
C ALA A 641 -13.62 -27.19 -37.74
N GLU A 642 -13.91 -28.28 -37.03
CA GLU A 642 -14.00 -29.63 -37.58
C GLU A 642 -15.17 -29.76 -38.55
N GLY A 643 -16.35 -29.21 -38.20
CA GLY A 643 -17.53 -29.16 -39.05
C GLY A 643 -17.26 -28.41 -40.36
N ALA A 644 -16.60 -27.25 -40.28
CA ALA A 644 -16.19 -26.48 -41.45
C ALA A 644 -15.33 -27.31 -42.41
N ARG A 645 -14.34 -28.04 -41.88
CA ARG A 645 -13.49 -28.94 -42.68
C ARG A 645 -14.29 -30.12 -43.25
N ALA A 646 -15.16 -30.74 -42.45
CA ALA A 646 -15.97 -31.88 -42.86
C ALA A 646 -16.89 -31.53 -44.03
N THR A 647 -17.62 -30.40 -43.95
CA THR A 647 -18.49 -29.90 -45.02
C THR A 647 -17.72 -29.67 -46.31
N LEU A 648 -16.50 -29.10 -46.24
CA LEU A 648 -15.65 -28.90 -47.43
C LEU A 648 -15.16 -30.21 -48.05
N SER A 649 -14.93 -31.24 -47.24
CA SER A 649 -14.46 -32.56 -47.70
C SER A 649 -15.56 -33.48 -48.24
N GLY A 650 -16.84 -33.09 -48.13
CA GLY A 650 -17.98 -33.94 -48.48
C GLY A 650 -18.18 -35.13 -47.54
N LYS A 651 -17.36 -35.26 -46.49
CA LYS A 651 -17.52 -36.25 -45.41
C LYS A 651 -18.41 -35.68 -44.30
N GLU A 652 -19.62 -35.27 -44.66
CA GLU A 652 -20.68 -35.07 -43.66
C GLU A 652 -20.97 -36.47 -43.10
N LYS A 653 -20.39 -36.83 -41.95
CA LYS A 653 -20.89 -37.96 -41.17
C LYS A 653 -22.31 -37.57 -40.73
N LEU A 654 -23.31 -37.92 -41.53
CA LEU A 654 -24.69 -38.03 -41.08
C LEU A 654 -24.66 -38.98 -39.89
N ALA A 655 -24.78 -38.44 -38.68
CA ALA A 655 -25.21 -39.22 -37.54
C ALA A 655 -26.66 -39.61 -37.83
N THR A 656 -26.85 -40.74 -38.51
CA THR A 656 -28.13 -41.43 -38.58
C THR A 656 -28.43 -42.02 -37.22
N ARG A 657 -29.38 -41.36 -36.53
CA ARG A 657 -30.22 -41.76 -35.39
C ARG A 657 -29.55 -42.15 -34.08
#